data_AF-A0A7X1E4K9-F1
#
_entry.id   AF-A0A7X1E4K9-F1
#
_cell.length_a   1.000
_cell.length_b   1.000
_cell.length_c   1.000
_cell.angle_alpha   90.00
_cell.angle_beta   90.00
_cell.angle_gamma   90.00
#
_symmetry.space_group_name_H-M   'P 1'
#
loop_
_entity.id
_entity.type
_entity.pdbx_description
1 polymer ?
#
loop_
_entity_poly.entity_id
_entity_poly.type
_entity_poly.pdbx_seq_one_letter_code
_entity_poly.pdbx_strand_id
1 'polypeptide(L)'
;MKILNSFLLVGLLLPVAAFCEGAPTMPDRGLPQVLPVDHSVLYTPFPTLLWEEIRGAASYSVEISLDPDFEEIVDRDQISIPHYVPSHPLEAREYYWRATPVGDEIAKGGSTTVHRFEVRYPERIFDIPSGAEISTIERTIAEAAKQTPAVVRFPKNGKLRLVPSSSDLIRLQGVSDLIIEGRGCEVIFENPASGFARFVDCERITVRDLTIRFDPLPYAIGKIRSVDPSTGQFEVVMDHEELLPFDDPLLAKHWTWGVVLDGKVPGKMADDTPLVVSTEEGWVEKTIGDDGVAIYTLKLKAVHLGKFLVPGNKFIVFARKKGRGLVRIERGSDFTFYGLTNFGASAGHYTSFGSSGLKVIGCQSLIPDGQWAGGNADGLHVRSNLIGPWVQDCRFEGLGDDAIAIYAKGLFILSQDSETRIRVDGYLFDLNEGQRLRIFDPRTGKILVSEIGIADIEKMPAGSGGFPEEHFLLTLTEPLSVDLETGNEDPLLNDQVFNQTMANHRFVVRNNFFERIRRFGTVVRAVDGLIEGNRYDRISNIPIVLRNEPDLWRNGLNSENIRILNNTITNSGYVRGREEMGQIHVAFYKMGHELADSRSHRNLTISGNTIENWQDYGIAIRNASGVTITDNLLRSDEENFDNGRRHSAIFIDDSEGVFIQGNQIEDRRPLDAEVEITANTDSVVWVDESKN
;
A
#
# COMPACT_ATOMS: atom_id res chain seq x y z
N MET A 1 -34.43 8.03 2.74
CA MET A 1 -34.67 7.92 1.28
C MET A 1 -34.18 9.20 0.60
N LYS A 2 -33.17 9.08 -0.29
CA LYS A 2 -32.52 10.13 -1.12
C LYS A 2 -31.65 11.20 -0.43
N ILE A 3 -30.50 10.80 0.12
CA ILE A 3 -29.23 11.55 -0.01
C ILE A 3 -28.10 10.52 -0.26
N LEU A 4 -28.24 9.73 -1.32
CA LEU A 4 -27.12 9.07 -1.97
C LEU A 4 -27.00 9.78 -3.32
N ASN A 5 -26.12 10.76 -3.42
CA ASN A 5 -25.63 11.22 -4.70
C ASN A 5 -24.30 11.95 -4.53
N SER A 6 -23.36 11.51 -5.36
CA SER A 6 -22.14 12.20 -5.76
C SER A 6 -20.85 11.91 -4.99
N PHE A 7 -20.57 10.67 -4.59
CA PHE A 7 -19.20 10.14 -4.49
C PHE A 7 -19.16 8.63 -4.79
N LEU A 8 -19.83 8.20 -5.88
CA LEU A 8 -19.55 6.89 -6.48
C LEU A 8 -18.28 7.00 -7.32
N LEU A 9 -17.12 6.76 -6.71
CA LEU A 9 -15.88 6.49 -7.44
C LEU A 9 -15.89 5.01 -7.82
N VAL A 10 -16.39 4.73 -9.02
CA VAL A 10 -16.45 3.38 -9.59
C VAL A 10 -15.04 2.93 -9.95
N GLY A 11 -14.35 2.31 -8.99
CA GLY A 11 -13.19 1.45 -9.24
C GLY A 11 -13.66 0.03 -9.56
N LEU A 12 -14.33 -0.16 -10.69
CA LEU A 12 -14.76 -1.49 -11.15
C LEU A 12 -13.54 -2.23 -11.74
N LEU A 13 -12.89 -3.03 -10.88
CA LEU A 13 -11.93 -4.06 -11.28
C LEU A 13 -12.69 -5.14 -12.06
N LEU A 14 -12.19 -5.47 -13.25
CA LEU A 14 -12.72 -6.53 -14.10
C LEU A 14 -12.71 -7.89 -13.38
N PRO A 15 -13.72 -8.75 -13.60
CA PRO A 15 -13.75 -10.10 -13.04
C PRO A 15 -12.67 -10.97 -13.67
N VAL A 16 -11.96 -11.72 -12.83
CA VAL A 16 -11.19 -12.90 -13.27
C VAL A 16 -12.22 -14.01 -13.48
N ALA A 17 -12.52 -14.32 -14.73
CA ALA A 17 -13.29 -15.52 -15.04
C ALA A 17 -12.43 -16.76 -14.72
N ALA A 18 -12.95 -17.61 -13.84
CA ALA A 18 -12.34 -18.86 -13.45
C ALA A 18 -12.36 -19.86 -14.61
N PHE A 19 -11.21 -20.49 -14.85
CA PHE A 19 -11.16 -21.92 -15.18
C PHE A 19 -10.20 -22.55 -14.17
N CYS A 20 -10.75 -23.29 -13.21
CA CYS A 20 -10.03 -24.16 -12.31
C CYS A 20 -10.57 -25.58 -12.49
N GLU A 21 -9.77 -26.46 -13.06
CA GLU A 21 -9.70 -27.83 -12.57
C GLU A 21 -8.27 -28.03 -12.06
N GLY A 22 -8.13 -28.26 -10.75
CA GLY A 22 -6.90 -28.78 -10.13
C GLY A 22 -5.82 -27.77 -9.70
N ALA A 23 -6.17 -26.60 -9.13
CA ALA A 23 -5.16 -25.73 -8.50
C ALA A 23 -4.81 -26.24 -7.07
N PRO A 24 -3.52 -26.33 -6.69
CA PRO A 24 -3.13 -26.55 -5.30
C PRO A 24 -3.53 -25.34 -4.46
N THR A 25 -4.19 -25.58 -3.33
CA THR A 25 -4.44 -24.58 -2.28
C THR A 25 -3.12 -24.19 -1.62
N MET A 26 -3.00 -22.94 -1.17
CA MET A 26 -1.92 -22.55 -0.26
C MET A 26 -1.96 -23.52 0.94
N PRO A 27 -0.83 -24.16 1.31
CA PRO A 27 -0.84 -25.15 2.37
C PRO A 27 -1.31 -24.53 3.69
N ASP A 28 -2.07 -25.32 4.43
CA ASP A 28 -2.68 -25.07 5.75
C ASP A 28 -1.65 -24.73 6.85
N ARG A 29 -0.99 -23.57 6.74
CA ARG A 29 0.05 -23.14 7.67
C ARG A 29 -0.32 -21.79 8.23
N GLY A 30 -0.58 -21.76 9.53
CA GLY A 30 -0.56 -20.53 10.32
C GLY A 30 0.77 -19.77 10.13
N LEU A 31 0.84 -18.55 10.67
CA LEU A 31 2.02 -17.69 10.55
C LEU A 31 3.31 -18.48 10.88
N PRO A 32 4.27 -18.59 9.93
CA PRO A 32 5.53 -19.26 10.19
C PRO A 32 6.25 -18.57 11.35
N GLN A 33 6.67 -19.36 12.35
CA GLN A 33 7.37 -18.82 13.51
C GLN A 33 8.86 -18.64 13.25
N VAL A 34 9.49 -19.58 12.52
CA VAL A 34 10.91 -19.52 12.20
C VAL A 34 11.12 -19.76 10.70
N LEU A 35 11.84 -18.84 10.05
CA LEU A 35 12.31 -18.96 8.68
C LEU A 35 13.72 -18.38 8.56
N PRO A 36 14.55 -18.85 7.61
CA PRO A 36 14.36 -20.09 6.86
C PRO A 36 14.39 -21.31 7.80
N VAL A 37 13.79 -22.42 7.36
CA VAL A 37 13.87 -23.68 8.12
C VAL A 37 15.34 -24.09 8.21
N ASP A 38 15.75 -24.60 9.37
CA ASP A 38 17.13 -25.03 9.60
C ASP A 38 17.57 -26.08 8.57
N HIS A 39 18.79 -25.92 8.06
CA HIS A 39 19.37 -26.70 6.96
C HIS A 39 18.65 -26.59 5.59
N SER A 40 17.81 -25.57 5.36
CA SER A 40 17.14 -25.40 4.07
C SER A 40 18.03 -24.84 2.95
N VAL A 41 17.61 -25.08 1.71
CA VAL A 41 18.24 -24.55 0.49
C VAL A 41 17.29 -23.55 -0.16
N LEU A 42 17.80 -22.36 -0.48
CA LEU A 42 17.05 -21.25 -1.05
C LEU A 42 17.63 -20.87 -2.42
N TYR A 43 16.76 -20.58 -3.39
CA TYR A 43 17.15 -19.99 -4.68
C TYR A 43 16.95 -18.46 -4.72
N THR A 44 16.49 -17.87 -3.62
CA THR A 44 16.44 -16.42 -3.44
C THR A 44 17.72 -15.93 -2.74
N PRO A 45 18.38 -14.88 -3.25
CA PRO A 45 19.50 -14.24 -2.55
C PRO A 45 19.03 -13.31 -1.41
N PHE A 46 17.73 -13.16 -1.20
CA PHE A 46 17.14 -12.31 -0.16
C PHE A 46 16.30 -13.19 0.80
N PRO A 47 16.91 -13.98 1.69
CA PRO A 47 16.16 -14.84 2.61
C PRO A 47 15.26 -14.00 3.53
N THR A 48 14.06 -14.50 3.83
CA THR A 48 13.26 -13.98 4.95
C THR A 48 13.70 -14.67 6.23
N LEU A 49 14.17 -13.90 7.21
CA LEU A 49 14.43 -14.38 8.56
C LEU A 49 13.22 -14.06 9.44
N LEU A 50 12.64 -15.07 10.08
CA LEU A 50 11.58 -14.92 11.09
C LEU A 50 11.99 -15.67 12.35
N TRP A 51 11.59 -15.16 13.50
CA TRP A 51 11.74 -15.82 14.79
C TRP A 51 10.54 -15.55 15.69
N GLU A 52 10.49 -16.21 16.85
CA GLU A 52 9.48 -15.95 17.86
C GLU A 52 9.83 -14.69 18.67
N GLU A 53 8.84 -13.87 19.00
CA GLU A 53 9.06 -12.68 19.81
C GLU A 53 9.51 -13.06 21.23
N ILE A 54 10.62 -12.48 21.68
CA ILE A 54 11.18 -12.69 23.03
C ILE A 54 10.61 -11.62 23.96
N ARG A 55 9.96 -12.06 25.05
CA ARG A 55 9.38 -11.17 26.05
C ARG A 55 10.45 -10.20 26.61
N GLY A 56 10.11 -8.92 26.66
CA GLY A 56 10.99 -7.85 27.17
C GLY A 56 11.97 -7.29 26.14
N ALA A 57 12.04 -7.87 24.94
CA ALA A 57 12.86 -7.34 23.86
C ALA A 57 12.25 -6.03 23.32
N ALA A 58 13.05 -4.97 23.29
CA ALA A 58 12.70 -3.73 22.61
C ALA A 58 13.10 -3.78 21.12
N SER A 59 14.19 -4.51 20.82
CA SER A 59 14.67 -4.78 19.47
C SER A 59 15.52 -6.04 19.43
N TYR A 60 16.05 -6.40 18.27
CA TYR A 60 16.94 -7.54 18.06
C TYR A 60 18.15 -7.12 17.23
N SER A 61 19.34 -7.52 17.65
CA SER A 61 20.54 -7.53 16.81
C SER A 61 20.51 -8.82 15.98
N VAL A 62 20.31 -8.69 14.67
CA VAL A 62 20.27 -9.79 13.71
C VAL A 62 21.61 -9.87 13.01
N GLU A 63 22.16 -11.07 12.90
CA GLU A 63 23.46 -11.32 12.27
C GLU A 63 23.36 -12.50 11.31
N ILE A 64 23.99 -12.38 10.14
CA ILE A 64 24.22 -13.45 9.17
C ILE A 64 25.74 -13.63 9.03
N SER A 65 26.23 -14.86 9.14
CA SER A 65 27.65 -15.23 9.15
C SER A 65 27.97 -16.36 8.17
N LEU A 66 29.24 -16.49 7.78
CA LEU A 66 29.76 -17.61 6.99
C LEU A 66 30.19 -18.81 7.82
N ASP A 67 30.31 -18.63 9.14
CA ASP A 67 30.73 -19.64 10.10
C ASP A 67 29.74 -19.71 11.29
N PRO A 68 29.63 -20.87 11.97
CA PRO A 68 28.69 -21.07 13.07
C PRO A 68 29.08 -20.33 14.36
N ASP A 69 30.33 -19.89 14.50
CA ASP A 69 30.84 -19.21 15.68
C ASP A 69 30.69 -17.68 15.59
N PHE A 70 30.20 -17.19 14.44
CA PHE A 70 29.97 -15.77 14.12
C PHE A 70 31.27 -14.93 14.12
N GLU A 71 32.38 -15.51 13.64
CA GLU A 71 33.65 -14.82 13.42
C GLU A 71 33.70 -14.06 12.07
N GLU A 72 32.92 -14.51 11.07
CA GLU A 72 32.85 -13.98 9.70
C GLU A 72 31.45 -13.45 9.33
N ILE A 73 31.02 -12.38 10.03
CA ILE A 73 29.73 -11.72 9.79
C ILE A 73 29.71 -11.01 8.43
N VAL A 74 28.71 -11.33 7.61
CA VAL A 74 28.48 -10.73 6.28
C VAL A 74 27.36 -9.71 6.27
N ASP A 75 26.44 -9.78 7.24
CA ASP A 75 25.34 -8.84 7.38
C ASP A 75 24.95 -8.72 8.86
N ARG A 76 24.69 -7.50 9.33
CA ARG A 76 24.26 -7.20 10.69
C ARG A 76 23.34 -5.99 10.68
N ASP A 77 22.22 -6.10 11.40
CA ASP A 77 21.27 -5.00 11.57
C ASP A 77 20.57 -5.07 12.94
N GLN A 78 19.88 -4.00 13.30
CA GLN A 78 19.01 -3.93 14.48
C GLN A 78 17.58 -3.59 14.07
N ILE A 79 16.60 -4.39 14.52
CA ILE A 79 15.19 -4.22 14.16
C ILE A 79 14.25 -4.47 15.35
N SER A 80 13.15 -3.74 15.43
CA SER A 80 12.21 -3.80 16.56
C SER A 80 11.11 -4.87 16.44
N ILE A 81 11.09 -5.66 15.37
CA ILE A 81 10.10 -6.73 15.14
C ILE A 81 10.80 -8.05 14.81
N PRO A 82 10.15 -9.22 14.99
CA PRO A 82 10.76 -10.51 14.74
C PRO A 82 10.72 -10.93 13.25
N HIS A 83 11.21 -10.05 12.38
CA HIS A 83 11.28 -10.25 10.93
C HIS A 83 12.45 -9.44 10.38
N TYR A 84 13.27 -10.06 9.53
CA TYR A 84 14.37 -9.41 8.84
C TYR A 84 14.55 -9.92 7.42
N VAL A 85 14.91 -9.03 6.49
CA VAL A 85 15.35 -9.35 5.13
C VAL A 85 16.62 -8.54 4.85
N PRO A 86 17.74 -9.16 4.43
CA PRO A 86 18.96 -8.42 4.11
C PRO A 86 18.71 -7.45 2.95
N SER A 87 19.27 -6.25 3.03
CA SER A 87 19.11 -5.20 2.01
C SER A 87 19.94 -5.45 0.74
N HIS A 88 20.92 -6.34 0.81
CA HIS A 88 21.82 -6.70 -0.27
C HIS A 88 21.72 -8.20 -0.58
N PRO A 89 21.91 -8.61 -1.85
CA PRO A 89 21.83 -10.01 -2.23
C PRO A 89 22.96 -10.81 -1.58
N LEU A 90 22.62 -11.92 -0.94
CA LEU A 90 23.58 -12.90 -0.47
C LEU A 90 24.14 -13.70 -1.65
N GLU A 91 25.45 -13.95 -1.63
CA GLU A 91 26.12 -14.80 -2.62
C GLU A 91 25.72 -16.27 -2.44
N ALA A 92 25.86 -17.09 -3.50
CA ALA A 92 25.54 -18.51 -3.41
C ALA A 92 26.58 -19.26 -2.56
N ARG A 93 26.20 -19.60 -1.33
CA ARG A 93 26.98 -20.38 -0.34
C ARG A 93 26.12 -20.69 0.88
N GLU A 94 26.74 -21.34 1.85
CA GLU A 94 26.19 -21.60 3.18
C GLU A 94 26.29 -20.38 4.09
N TYR A 95 25.28 -20.21 4.95
CA TYR A 95 25.17 -19.16 5.95
C TYR A 95 24.61 -19.68 7.27
N TYR A 96 24.93 -18.95 8.33
CA TYR A 96 24.39 -19.09 9.67
C TYR A 96 23.73 -17.77 10.09
N TRP A 97 22.61 -17.81 10.82
CA TRP A 97 22.00 -16.59 11.34
C TRP A 97 21.51 -16.75 12.78
N ARG A 98 21.45 -15.62 13.49
CA ARG A 98 20.86 -15.50 14.83
C ARG A 98 20.22 -14.12 15.03
N ALA A 99 19.24 -14.06 15.93
CA ALA A 99 18.68 -12.80 16.43
C ALA A 99 18.85 -12.76 17.96
N THR A 100 19.60 -11.76 18.43
CA THR A 100 19.86 -11.54 19.85
C THR A 100 18.99 -10.40 20.36
N PRO A 101 18.10 -10.62 21.35
CA PRO A 101 17.25 -9.58 21.88
C PRO A 101 18.07 -8.49 22.57
N VAL A 102 17.66 -7.24 22.34
CA VAL A 102 18.13 -6.04 23.02
C VAL A 102 16.96 -5.49 23.82
N GLY A 103 17.11 -5.39 25.13
CA GLY A 103 16.02 -4.99 26.01
C GLY A 103 16.38 -5.09 27.49
N ASP A 104 15.37 -5.36 28.30
CA ASP A 104 15.51 -5.52 29.75
C ASP A 104 16.34 -6.77 30.15
N GLU A 105 16.55 -6.97 31.44
CA GLU A 105 17.30 -8.13 31.95
C GLU A 105 16.63 -9.48 31.63
N ILE A 106 15.31 -9.50 31.41
CA ILE A 106 14.58 -10.71 30.98
C ILE A 106 14.95 -11.03 29.53
N ALA A 107 14.97 -10.00 28.67
CA ALA A 107 15.35 -10.12 27.27
C ALA A 107 16.80 -10.62 27.11
N LYS A 108 17.75 -10.08 27.90
CA LYS A 108 19.18 -10.45 27.83
C LYS A 108 19.47 -11.94 28.12
N GLY A 109 18.56 -12.65 28.78
CA GLY A 109 18.65 -14.10 28.98
C GLY A 109 18.14 -14.93 27.80
N GLY A 110 17.48 -14.31 26.81
CA GLY A 110 16.97 -14.94 25.61
C GLY A 110 17.91 -14.79 24.41
N SER A 111 17.84 -15.73 23.47
CA SER A 111 18.43 -15.65 22.13
C SER A 111 17.72 -16.66 21.24
N THR A 112 17.68 -16.43 19.93
CA THR A 112 17.32 -17.52 19.01
C THR A 112 18.42 -18.58 19.02
N THR A 113 18.06 -19.82 18.67
CA THR A 113 19.03 -20.82 18.24
C THR A 113 19.74 -20.34 16.97
N VAL A 114 21.00 -20.75 16.78
CA VAL A 114 21.69 -20.54 15.51
C VAL A 114 21.04 -21.42 14.45
N HIS A 115 20.68 -20.84 13.33
CA HIS A 115 20.06 -21.53 12.20
C HIS A 115 20.98 -21.51 10.99
N ARG A 116 21.01 -22.60 10.23
CA ARG A 116 21.82 -22.76 9.02
C ARG A 116 20.93 -22.78 7.77
N PHE A 117 21.38 -22.18 6.68
CA PHE A 117 20.76 -22.31 5.36
C PHE A 117 21.79 -22.16 4.23
N GLU A 118 21.43 -22.60 3.03
CA GLU A 118 22.27 -22.47 1.82
C GLU A 118 21.53 -21.63 0.77
N VAL A 119 22.20 -20.62 0.21
CA VAL A 119 21.74 -19.91 -0.99
C VAL A 119 22.37 -20.55 -2.21
N ARG A 120 21.57 -20.87 -3.23
CA ARG A 120 22.04 -21.40 -4.52
C ARG A 120 21.67 -20.49 -5.67
N TYR A 121 22.60 -20.38 -6.62
CA TYR A 121 22.32 -19.78 -7.92
C TYR A 121 21.88 -20.87 -8.90
N PRO A 122 20.74 -20.73 -9.61
CA PRO A 122 20.31 -21.74 -10.56
C PRO A 122 21.30 -21.95 -11.71
N GLU A 123 21.62 -23.21 -12.02
CA GLU A 123 22.58 -23.57 -13.08
C GLU A 123 22.02 -23.37 -14.50
N ARG A 124 20.69 -23.44 -14.67
CA ARG A 124 20.03 -23.28 -15.97
C ARG A 124 19.82 -21.82 -16.28
N ILE A 125 20.54 -21.34 -17.29
CA ILE A 125 20.56 -19.93 -17.68
C ILE A 125 20.01 -19.75 -19.09
N PHE A 126 19.07 -18.82 -19.23
CA PHE A 126 18.38 -18.47 -20.46
C PHE A 126 18.65 -17.02 -20.80
N ASP A 127 19.48 -16.77 -21.82
CA ASP A 127 19.79 -15.41 -22.28
C ASP A 127 18.77 -14.92 -23.32
N ILE A 128 18.26 -13.72 -23.09
CA ILE A 128 17.53 -12.95 -24.10
C ILE A 128 18.57 -12.24 -24.98
N PRO A 129 18.59 -12.46 -26.31
CA PRO A 129 19.51 -11.75 -27.21
C PRO A 129 19.28 -10.24 -27.23
N SER A 130 20.34 -9.47 -27.50
CA SER A 130 20.21 -8.03 -27.76
C SER A 130 19.36 -7.80 -29.01
N GLY A 131 18.40 -6.86 -28.93
CA GLY A 131 17.46 -6.59 -30.04
C GLY A 131 16.48 -7.73 -30.31
N ALA A 132 16.26 -8.64 -29.36
CA ALA A 132 15.29 -9.71 -29.51
C ALA A 132 13.87 -9.15 -29.70
N GLU A 133 13.15 -9.69 -30.68
CA GLU A 133 11.72 -9.46 -30.88
C GLU A 133 10.91 -9.99 -29.69
N ILE A 134 9.74 -9.38 -29.44
CA ILE A 134 8.85 -9.72 -28.32
C ILE A 134 8.56 -11.23 -28.22
N SER A 135 8.28 -11.89 -29.36
CA SER A 135 8.00 -13.32 -29.40
C SER A 135 9.18 -14.21 -28.99
N THR A 136 10.41 -13.72 -29.11
CA THR A 136 11.61 -14.41 -28.63
C THR A 136 11.75 -14.23 -27.13
N ILE A 137 11.53 -13.00 -26.63
CA ILE A 137 11.57 -12.68 -25.20
C ILE A 137 10.56 -13.55 -24.43
N GLU A 138 9.30 -13.51 -24.84
CA GLU A 138 8.21 -14.25 -24.19
C GLU A 138 8.45 -15.77 -24.21
N ARG A 139 8.99 -16.30 -25.33
CA ARG A 139 9.33 -17.72 -25.46
C ARG A 139 10.48 -18.12 -24.55
N THR A 140 11.54 -17.32 -24.46
CA THR A 140 12.68 -17.59 -23.59
C THR A 140 12.24 -17.64 -22.13
N ILE A 141 11.39 -16.70 -21.70
CA ILE A 141 10.82 -16.68 -20.35
C ILE A 141 9.96 -17.92 -20.10
N ALA A 142 9.07 -18.26 -21.03
CA ALA A 142 8.20 -19.43 -20.90
C ALA A 142 8.98 -20.75 -20.86
N GLU A 143 10.11 -20.84 -21.56
CA GLU A 143 10.96 -22.03 -21.53
C GLU A 143 11.73 -22.15 -20.21
N ALA A 144 12.28 -21.04 -19.71
CA ALA A 144 12.91 -21.02 -18.39
C ALA A 144 11.94 -21.42 -17.27
N ALA A 145 10.70 -20.93 -17.33
CA ALA A 145 9.65 -21.24 -16.37
C ALA A 145 9.28 -22.73 -16.30
N LYS A 146 9.47 -23.51 -17.38
CA LYS A 146 9.26 -24.97 -17.39
C LYS A 146 10.43 -25.75 -16.83
N GLN A 147 11.58 -25.10 -16.68
CA GLN A 147 12.84 -25.72 -16.32
C GLN A 147 13.41 -25.09 -15.04
N THR A 148 12.55 -24.66 -14.11
CA THR A 148 13.04 -24.14 -12.83
C THR A 148 13.64 -25.24 -11.94
N PRO A 149 14.63 -24.94 -11.07
CA PRO A 149 15.26 -23.65 -10.85
C PRO A 149 16.02 -23.12 -12.07
N ALA A 150 15.82 -21.84 -12.40
CA ALA A 150 16.39 -21.22 -13.60
C ALA A 150 16.64 -19.71 -13.46
N VAL A 151 17.48 -19.17 -14.35
CA VAL A 151 17.72 -17.73 -14.51
C VAL A 151 17.38 -17.29 -15.93
N VAL A 152 16.60 -16.23 -16.06
CA VAL A 152 16.42 -15.48 -17.32
C VAL A 152 17.27 -14.21 -17.25
N ARG A 153 18.13 -13.98 -18.24
CA ARG A 153 18.98 -12.79 -18.32
C ARG A 153 18.58 -11.91 -19.49
N PHE A 154 18.16 -10.68 -19.19
CA PHE A 154 17.99 -9.64 -20.19
C PHE A 154 19.34 -9.16 -20.74
N PRO A 155 19.37 -8.51 -21.92
CA PRO A 155 20.60 -8.00 -22.50
C PRO A 155 21.28 -6.99 -21.57
N LYS A 156 22.56 -7.21 -21.25
CA LYS A 156 23.32 -6.33 -20.38
C LYS A 156 23.37 -4.90 -20.94
N ASN A 157 22.89 -3.92 -20.17
CA ASN A 157 22.77 -2.51 -20.56
C ASN A 157 22.08 -2.32 -21.92
N GLY A 158 21.20 -3.25 -22.31
CA GLY A 158 20.47 -3.19 -23.57
C GLY A 158 19.25 -2.28 -23.48
N LYS A 159 18.63 -2.04 -24.64
CA LYS A 159 17.38 -1.29 -24.76
C LYS A 159 16.39 -2.08 -25.61
N LEU A 160 15.20 -2.31 -25.09
CA LEU A 160 14.12 -3.06 -25.74
C LEU A 160 12.86 -2.20 -25.79
N ARG A 161 12.39 -1.88 -26.99
CA ARG A 161 11.09 -1.23 -27.19
C ARG A 161 10.07 -2.28 -27.59
N LEU A 162 8.99 -2.40 -26.82
CA LEU A 162 8.10 -3.55 -26.85
C LEU A 162 6.63 -3.15 -26.91
N VAL A 163 5.89 -3.89 -27.73
CA VAL A 163 4.43 -4.06 -27.60
C VAL A 163 4.21 -5.52 -27.20
N PRO A 164 3.90 -5.82 -25.92
CA PRO A 164 3.66 -7.18 -25.48
C PRO A 164 2.57 -7.87 -26.33
N SER A 165 2.74 -9.17 -26.59
CA SER A 165 1.73 -9.94 -27.35
C SER A 165 0.41 -10.08 -26.57
N SER A 166 0.47 -9.81 -25.26
CA SER A 166 -0.66 -9.82 -24.34
C SER A 166 -0.72 -8.53 -23.52
N SER A 167 -1.51 -8.47 -22.44
CA SER A 167 -1.56 -7.27 -21.60
C SER A 167 -0.29 -7.02 -20.78
N ASP A 168 0.48 -8.07 -20.49
CA ASP A 168 1.66 -8.03 -19.64
C ASP A 168 2.83 -8.75 -20.34
N LEU A 169 4.06 -8.26 -20.18
CA LEU A 169 5.27 -8.88 -20.78
C LEU A 169 5.56 -10.25 -20.16
N ILE A 170 5.54 -10.33 -18.83
CA ILE A 170 5.81 -11.56 -18.08
C ILE A 170 4.50 -12.07 -17.50
N ARG A 171 4.14 -13.31 -17.82
CA ARG A 171 2.94 -13.96 -17.29
C ARG A 171 3.27 -15.37 -16.86
N LEU A 172 3.35 -15.59 -15.57
CA LEU A 172 3.69 -16.89 -15.00
C LEU A 172 2.59 -17.38 -14.08
N GLN A 173 2.37 -18.70 -14.10
CA GLN A 173 1.45 -19.38 -13.23
C GLN A 173 2.07 -20.68 -12.70
N GLY A 174 2.00 -20.94 -11.40
CA GLY A 174 2.50 -22.19 -10.81
C GLY A 174 4.02 -22.36 -10.89
N VAL A 175 4.78 -21.27 -11.01
CA VAL A 175 6.24 -21.32 -11.18
C VAL A 175 6.93 -21.06 -9.84
N SER A 176 7.95 -21.86 -9.54
CA SER A 176 8.83 -21.63 -8.40
C SER A 176 10.29 -21.53 -8.79
N ASP A 177 11.11 -20.83 -8.01
CA ASP A 177 12.57 -20.81 -8.12
C ASP A 177 13.09 -20.20 -9.44
N LEU A 178 12.61 -19.01 -9.79
CA LEU A 178 13.01 -18.29 -11.00
C LEU A 178 13.64 -16.94 -10.67
N ILE A 179 14.83 -16.69 -11.21
CA ILE A 179 15.49 -15.38 -11.16
C ILE A 179 15.38 -14.71 -12.54
N ILE A 180 14.92 -13.47 -12.59
CA ILE A 180 14.87 -12.63 -13.77
C ILE A 180 15.86 -11.47 -13.56
N GLU A 181 16.98 -11.51 -14.29
CA GLU A 181 18.06 -10.53 -14.20
C GLU A 181 18.00 -9.53 -15.35
N GLY A 182 17.78 -8.27 -15.02
CA GLY A 182 17.78 -7.16 -15.97
C GLY A 182 19.15 -6.78 -16.48
N ARG A 183 20.18 -6.87 -15.62
CA ARG A 183 21.58 -6.50 -15.94
C ARG A 183 21.69 -5.09 -16.52
N GLY A 184 20.88 -4.16 -16.02
CA GLY A 184 20.82 -2.76 -16.48
C GLY A 184 20.02 -2.55 -17.76
N CYS A 185 19.26 -3.54 -18.25
CA CYS A 185 18.43 -3.39 -19.43
C CYS A 185 17.29 -2.39 -19.23
N GLU A 186 17.06 -1.55 -20.22
CA GLU A 186 15.90 -0.66 -20.33
C GLU A 186 14.82 -1.32 -21.18
N VAL A 187 13.61 -1.46 -20.64
CA VAL A 187 12.39 -1.92 -21.31
C VAL A 187 11.44 -0.75 -21.47
N ILE A 188 11.06 -0.42 -22.70
CA ILE A 188 10.13 0.66 -23.02
C ILE A 188 8.87 0.07 -23.64
N PHE A 189 7.72 0.32 -23.02
CA PHE A 189 6.42 -0.05 -23.56
C PHE A 189 5.87 1.05 -24.47
N GLU A 190 5.53 0.68 -25.70
CA GLU A 190 4.89 1.58 -26.67
C GLU A 190 3.37 1.70 -26.48
N ASN A 191 2.80 0.78 -25.69
CA ASN A 191 1.43 0.85 -25.24
C ASN A 191 1.40 1.29 -23.75
N PRO A 192 0.91 2.50 -23.43
CA PRO A 192 0.85 3.00 -22.06
C PRO A 192 -0.02 2.14 -21.14
N ALA A 193 -0.88 1.27 -21.68
CA ALA A 193 -1.76 0.39 -20.90
C ALA A 193 -1.12 -0.96 -20.53
N SER A 194 0.11 -1.26 -20.98
CA SER A 194 0.80 -2.52 -20.72
C SER A 194 1.25 -2.69 -19.26
N GLY A 195 1.35 -3.94 -18.82
CA GLY A 195 1.96 -4.32 -17.54
C GLY A 195 3.33 -4.97 -17.75
N PHE A 196 4.19 -4.92 -16.74
CA PHE A 196 5.49 -5.59 -16.81
C PHE A 196 5.38 -7.06 -16.44
N ALA A 197 4.80 -7.39 -15.28
CA ALA A 197 4.70 -8.77 -14.83
C ALA A 197 3.41 -9.11 -14.06
N ARG A 198 2.86 -10.28 -14.37
CA ARG A 198 1.77 -10.92 -13.62
C ARG A 198 2.19 -12.33 -13.19
N PHE A 199 2.08 -12.58 -11.89
CA PHE A 199 2.38 -13.86 -11.25
C PHE A 199 1.13 -14.37 -10.53
N VAL A 200 0.79 -15.63 -10.75
CA VAL A 200 -0.35 -16.29 -10.11
C VAL A 200 0.11 -17.63 -9.55
N ASP A 201 -0.13 -17.90 -8.27
CA ASP A 201 0.27 -19.18 -7.65
C ASP A 201 1.78 -19.48 -7.83
N CYS A 202 2.62 -18.46 -7.83
CA CYS A 202 4.08 -18.58 -8.01
C CYS A 202 4.81 -18.35 -6.68
N GLU A 203 6.04 -18.87 -6.56
CA GLU A 203 6.81 -18.81 -5.32
C GLU A 203 8.32 -18.61 -5.55
N ARG A 204 9.04 -17.93 -4.66
CA ARG A 204 10.51 -17.77 -4.74
C ARG A 204 10.94 -17.20 -6.10
N ILE A 205 10.36 -16.05 -6.45
CA ILE A 205 10.66 -15.32 -7.70
C ILE A 205 11.45 -14.07 -7.37
N THR A 206 12.61 -13.89 -8.00
CA THR A 206 13.42 -12.66 -7.89
C THR A 206 13.46 -11.95 -9.23
N VAL A 207 13.14 -10.64 -9.25
CA VAL A 207 13.32 -9.78 -10.43
C VAL A 207 14.23 -8.63 -10.03
N ARG A 208 15.30 -8.39 -10.80
CA ARG A 208 16.29 -7.38 -10.44
C ARG A 208 16.88 -6.60 -11.59
N ASP A 209 17.40 -5.41 -11.29
CA ASP A 209 18.31 -4.64 -12.14
C ASP A 209 17.72 -4.24 -13.53
N LEU A 210 16.45 -3.85 -13.60
CA LEU A 210 15.77 -3.36 -14.82
C LEU A 210 15.38 -1.87 -14.70
N THR A 211 15.39 -1.18 -15.84
CA THR A 211 14.66 0.08 -16.02
C THR A 211 13.41 -0.15 -16.87
N ILE A 212 12.26 0.34 -16.45
CA ILE A 212 10.98 0.19 -17.17
C ILE A 212 10.38 1.57 -17.48
N ARG A 213 10.04 1.83 -18.74
CA ARG A 213 9.44 3.09 -19.19
C ARG A 213 8.20 2.86 -20.03
N PHE A 214 7.40 3.91 -20.15
CA PHE A 214 6.25 4.00 -21.04
C PHE A 214 6.43 5.19 -21.98
N ASP A 215 6.18 4.97 -23.26
CA ASP A 215 6.31 5.98 -24.31
C ASP A 215 5.19 5.77 -25.36
N PRO A 216 4.08 6.54 -25.30
CA PRO A 216 3.87 7.70 -24.42
C PRO A 216 3.65 7.32 -22.95
N LEU A 217 3.79 8.30 -22.05
CA LEU A 217 3.44 8.14 -20.64
C LEU A 217 1.92 7.94 -20.46
N PRO A 218 1.49 7.18 -19.43
CA PRO A 218 0.09 6.79 -19.28
C PRO A 218 -0.81 7.89 -18.69
N TYR A 219 -0.63 9.15 -19.07
CA TYR A 219 -1.48 10.26 -18.62
C TYR A 219 -1.50 11.40 -19.64
N ALA A 220 -2.55 12.21 -19.59
CA ALA A 220 -2.59 13.53 -20.23
C ALA A 220 -2.39 14.62 -19.19
N ILE A 221 -1.66 15.67 -19.53
CA ILE A 221 -1.48 16.84 -18.68
C ILE A 221 -1.41 18.12 -19.52
N GLY A 222 -1.92 19.21 -18.98
CA GLY A 222 -1.79 20.54 -19.56
C GLY A 222 -1.94 21.65 -18.53
N LYS A 223 -1.50 22.84 -18.91
CA LYS A 223 -1.64 24.07 -18.12
C LYS A 223 -3.06 24.61 -18.24
N ILE A 224 -3.73 24.86 -17.12
CA ILE A 224 -5.05 25.49 -17.07
C ILE A 224 -4.90 26.93 -17.59
N ARG A 225 -5.68 27.27 -18.62
CA ARG A 225 -5.68 28.58 -19.27
C ARG A 225 -6.83 29.44 -18.81
N SER A 226 -8.03 28.87 -18.77
CA SER A 226 -9.26 29.59 -18.47
C SER A 226 -10.28 28.64 -17.84
N VAL A 227 -11.20 29.20 -17.05
CA VAL A 227 -12.32 28.48 -16.43
C VAL A 227 -13.54 29.37 -16.53
N ASP A 228 -14.64 28.82 -17.04
CA ASP A 228 -15.97 29.42 -16.94
C ASP A 228 -16.67 28.87 -15.68
N PRO A 229 -16.77 29.67 -14.60
CA PRO A 229 -17.37 29.23 -13.35
C PRO A 229 -18.89 29.03 -13.44
N SER A 230 -19.55 29.52 -14.50
CA SER A 230 -21.00 29.40 -14.68
C SER A 230 -21.38 28.06 -15.33
N THR A 231 -20.54 27.56 -16.24
CA THR A 231 -20.78 26.32 -16.99
C THR A 231 -19.93 25.15 -16.50
N GLY A 232 -18.85 25.43 -15.76
CA GLY A 232 -17.86 24.44 -15.35
C GLY A 232 -16.95 23.98 -16.49
N GLN A 233 -16.97 24.67 -17.63
CA GLN A 233 -16.03 24.43 -18.72
C GLN A 233 -14.68 25.07 -18.40
N PHE A 234 -13.59 24.43 -18.80
CA PHE A 234 -12.25 24.97 -18.63
C PHE A 234 -11.34 24.51 -19.77
N GLU A 235 -10.38 25.36 -20.10
CA GLU A 235 -9.40 25.10 -21.14
C GLU A 235 -8.06 24.70 -20.51
N VAL A 236 -7.44 23.67 -21.08
CA VAL A 236 -6.07 23.27 -20.80
C VAL A 236 -5.23 23.32 -22.07
N VAL A 237 -4.06 23.95 -21.98
CA VAL A 237 -3.05 23.97 -23.05
C VAL A 237 -2.12 22.80 -22.80
N MET A 238 -2.00 21.90 -23.78
CA MET A 238 -1.13 20.73 -23.68
C MET A 238 0.33 21.15 -23.48
N ASP A 239 1.05 20.46 -22.60
CA ASP A 239 2.46 20.83 -22.31
C ASP A 239 3.37 20.61 -23.53
N HIS A 240 3.23 19.45 -24.18
CA HIS A 240 3.95 19.07 -25.40
C HIS A 240 3.22 17.92 -26.11
N GLU A 241 3.41 17.83 -27.43
CA GLU A 241 2.63 16.94 -28.32
C GLU A 241 2.95 15.44 -28.16
N GLU A 242 4.05 15.10 -27.49
CA GLU A 242 4.49 13.70 -27.28
C GLU A 242 3.72 12.99 -26.14
N LEU A 243 2.93 13.74 -25.37
CA LEU A 243 2.08 13.17 -24.31
C LEU A 243 0.80 12.56 -24.87
N LEU A 244 0.18 11.70 -24.06
CA LEU A 244 -1.15 11.20 -24.37
C LEU A 244 -2.15 12.38 -24.43
N PRO A 245 -2.95 12.51 -25.49
CA PRO A 245 -3.88 13.63 -25.63
C PRO A 245 -5.13 13.44 -24.76
N PHE A 246 -5.76 14.52 -24.30
CA PHE A 246 -6.95 14.43 -23.44
C PHE A 246 -8.16 13.75 -24.11
N ASP A 247 -8.23 13.77 -25.44
CA ASP A 247 -9.24 13.07 -26.24
C ASP A 247 -8.89 11.62 -26.57
N ASP A 248 -7.77 11.11 -26.04
CA ASP A 248 -7.41 9.70 -26.18
C ASP A 248 -8.50 8.79 -25.56
N PRO A 249 -8.92 7.70 -26.24
CA PRO A 249 -9.92 6.78 -25.70
C PRO A 249 -9.57 6.16 -24.35
N LEU A 250 -8.29 5.97 -24.01
CA LEU A 250 -7.85 5.48 -22.69
C LEU A 250 -8.22 6.44 -21.56
N LEU A 251 -8.44 7.72 -21.88
CA LEU A 251 -8.80 8.79 -20.96
C LEU A 251 -10.28 9.17 -21.14
N ALA A 252 -10.64 9.80 -22.25
CA ALA A 252 -11.91 10.50 -22.44
C ALA A 252 -13.16 9.62 -22.25
N LYS A 253 -13.08 8.33 -22.61
CA LYS A 253 -14.21 7.38 -22.53
C LYS A 253 -14.16 6.46 -21.32
N HIS A 254 -13.10 6.52 -20.54
CA HIS A 254 -12.79 5.50 -19.55
C HIS A 254 -12.40 6.10 -18.20
N TRP A 255 -12.13 7.40 -18.12
CA TRP A 255 -11.77 8.06 -16.88
C TRP A 255 -12.43 9.42 -16.80
N THR A 256 -13.05 9.71 -15.65
CA THR A 256 -13.93 10.87 -15.48
C THR A 256 -13.48 11.77 -14.34
N TRP A 257 -12.21 11.68 -13.96
CA TRP A 257 -11.63 12.57 -12.97
C TRP A 257 -10.15 12.83 -13.23
N GLY A 258 -9.69 13.99 -12.80
CA GLY A 258 -8.29 14.39 -12.83
C GLY A 258 -7.86 15.06 -11.53
N VAL A 259 -6.64 15.58 -11.52
CA VAL A 259 -6.00 16.21 -10.36
C VAL A 259 -5.48 17.58 -10.78
N VAL A 260 -5.59 18.56 -9.88
CA VAL A 260 -4.96 19.88 -10.07
C VAL A 260 -3.58 19.86 -9.43
N LEU A 261 -2.54 20.04 -10.25
CA LEU A 261 -1.15 20.12 -9.81
C LEU A 261 -0.70 21.58 -9.71
N ASP A 262 0.24 21.83 -8.82
CA ASP A 262 0.99 23.07 -8.73
C ASP A 262 1.63 23.39 -10.09
N GLY A 263 1.57 24.65 -10.54
CA GLY A 263 2.13 25.04 -11.85
C GLY A 263 3.66 25.06 -11.93
N LYS A 264 4.38 24.89 -10.82
CA LYS A 264 5.83 25.07 -10.68
C LYS A 264 6.56 23.85 -10.14
N VAL A 265 5.89 23.00 -9.35
CA VAL A 265 6.51 21.84 -8.69
C VAL A 265 5.95 20.52 -9.26
N PRO A 266 6.69 19.79 -10.11
CA PRO A 266 6.26 18.50 -10.68
C PRO A 266 5.79 17.49 -9.64
N GLY A 267 4.62 16.88 -9.85
CA GLY A 267 4.01 15.89 -8.95
C GLY A 267 3.29 16.48 -7.74
N LYS A 268 3.56 17.72 -7.34
CA LYS A 268 2.90 18.34 -6.18
C LYS A 268 1.47 18.74 -6.54
N MET A 269 0.49 18.36 -5.73
CA MET A 269 -0.87 18.93 -5.85
C MET A 269 -0.86 20.43 -5.54
N ALA A 270 -1.77 21.18 -6.16
CA ALA A 270 -2.00 22.56 -5.76
C ALA A 270 -2.65 22.61 -4.36
N ASP A 271 -2.31 23.63 -3.58
CA ASP A 271 -2.79 23.78 -2.20
C ASP A 271 -4.30 24.06 -2.14
N ASP A 272 -4.96 23.62 -1.07
CA ASP A 272 -6.42 23.75 -0.82
C ASP A 272 -7.32 23.24 -1.98
N THR A 273 -6.80 22.32 -2.79
CA THR A 273 -7.59 21.64 -3.82
C THR A 273 -8.25 20.38 -3.28
N PRO A 274 -9.40 19.93 -3.84
CA PRO A 274 -9.91 18.60 -3.56
C PRO A 274 -8.96 17.52 -4.12
N LEU A 275 -8.97 16.34 -3.49
CA LEU A 275 -8.15 15.19 -3.90
C LEU A 275 -8.32 14.79 -5.38
N VAL A 276 -9.51 14.98 -5.93
CA VAL A 276 -9.84 14.75 -7.33
C VAL A 276 -10.88 15.76 -7.79
N VAL A 277 -10.90 16.04 -9.09
CA VAL A 277 -11.92 16.84 -9.77
C VAL A 277 -12.53 16.01 -10.88
N SER A 278 -13.85 15.79 -10.83
CA SER A 278 -14.55 14.98 -11.83
C SER A 278 -14.98 15.79 -13.07
N THR A 279 -14.77 15.22 -14.24
CA THR A 279 -15.20 15.72 -15.55
C THR A 279 -16.38 14.90 -16.10
N GLU A 280 -17.11 15.47 -17.06
CA GLU A 280 -18.15 14.75 -17.81
C GLU A 280 -17.51 13.73 -18.75
N GLU A 281 -18.00 12.48 -18.70
CA GLU A 281 -17.47 11.38 -19.52
C GLU A 281 -17.66 11.67 -21.01
N GLY A 282 -16.59 11.51 -21.80
CA GLY A 282 -16.60 11.74 -23.24
C GLY A 282 -16.73 13.20 -23.67
N TRP A 283 -16.88 14.16 -22.74
CA TRP A 283 -16.99 15.57 -23.07
C TRP A 283 -15.59 16.21 -23.09
N VAL A 284 -14.98 16.21 -24.28
CA VAL A 284 -13.71 16.85 -24.55
C VAL A 284 -13.74 17.42 -25.97
N GLU A 285 -13.45 18.70 -26.10
CA GLU A 285 -13.32 19.38 -27.39
C GLU A 285 -11.87 19.79 -27.60
N LYS A 286 -11.36 19.55 -28.81
CA LYS A 286 -10.00 19.92 -29.20
C LYS A 286 -10.03 21.08 -30.18
N THR A 287 -9.23 22.09 -29.89
CA THR A 287 -8.90 23.17 -30.84
C THR A 287 -7.38 23.28 -30.96
N ILE A 288 -6.92 23.97 -32.00
CA ILE A 288 -5.49 24.24 -32.23
C ILE A 288 -5.31 25.75 -32.10
N GLY A 289 -4.40 26.16 -31.21
CA GLY A 289 -4.04 27.56 -31.03
C GLY A 289 -3.29 28.12 -32.25
N ASP A 290 -3.18 29.45 -32.32
CA ASP A 290 -2.46 30.13 -33.40
C ASP A 290 -0.96 29.77 -33.44
N ASP A 291 -0.42 29.30 -32.32
CA ASP A 291 0.95 28.79 -32.16
C ASP A 291 1.10 27.30 -32.52
N GLY A 292 0.02 26.64 -32.95
CA GLY A 292 -0.02 25.22 -33.28
C GLY A 292 -0.26 24.29 -32.10
N VAL A 293 -0.30 24.81 -30.86
CA VAL A 293 -0.43 23.98 -29.66
C VAL A 293 -1.89 23.55 -29.45
N ALA A 294 -2.09 22.29 -29.09
CA ALA A 294 -3.42 21.76 -28.80
C ALA A 294 -4.00 22.37 -27.51
N ILE A 295 -5.24 22.85 -27.62
CA ILE A 295 -6.05 23.35 -26.51
C ILE A 295 -7.25 22.42 -26.36
N TYR A 296 -7.46 21.91 -25.15
CA TYR A 296 -8.56 21.03 -24.81
C TYR A 296 -9.54 21.72 -23.89
N THR A 297 -10.82 21.72 -24.27
CA THR A 297 -11.91 22.19 -23.42
C THR A 297 -12.55 20.97 -22.77
N LEU A 298 -12.53 20.93 -21.44
CA LEU A 298 -13.18 19.90 -20.63
C LEU A 298 -14.31 20.52 -19.81
N LYS A 299 -15.23 19.70 -19.33
CA LYS A 299 -16.36 20.14 -18.51
C LYS A 299 -16.43 19.38 -17.20
N LEU A 300 -16.58 20.12 -16.12
CA LEU A 300 -16.74 19.58 -14.77
C LEU A 300 -18.11 18.93 -14.61
N LYS A 301 -18.14 17.77 -13.96
CA LYS A 301 -19.40 17.15 -13.51
C LYS A 301 -20.09 17.97 -12.43
N ALA A 302 -19.30 18.67 -11.61
CA ALA A 302 -19.78 19.53 -10.55
C ALA A 302 -19.20 20.94 -10.73
N VAL A 303 -20.01 21.85 -11.30
CA VAL A 303 -19.61 23.22 -11.69
C VAL A 303 -18.93 24.00 -10.55
N HIS A 304 -19.38 23.83 -9.30
CA HIS A 304 -18.81 24.52 -8.15
C HIS A 304 -17.33 24.16 -7.85
N LEU A 305 -16.80 23.08 -8.44
CA LEU A 305 -15.39 22.73 -8.34
C LEU A 305 -14.49 23.63 -9.20
N GLY A 306 -15.05 24.41 -10.13
CA GLY A 306 -14.31 25.31 -11.01
C GLY A 306 -13.45 26.34 -10.28
N LYS A 307 -13.84 26.73 -9.06
CA LYS A 307 -13.08 27.66 -8.22
C LYS A 307 -11.69 27.15 -7.82
N PHE A 308 -11.44 25.84 -7.90
CA PHE A 308 -10.14 25.24 -7.57
C PHE A 308 -9.22 25.12 -8.81
N LEU A 309 -9.73 25.41 -10.01
CA LEU A 309 -8.97 25.38 -11.24
C LEU A 309 -8.38 26.77 -11.46
N VAL A 310 -7.17 26.99 -11.00
CA VAL A 310 -6.49 28.29 -11.10
C VAL A 310 -5.66 28.35 -12.38
N PRO A 311 -5.87 29.34 -13.27
CA PRO A 311 -5.00 29.53 -14.43
C PRO A 311 -3.52 29.59 -14.04
N GLY A 312 -2.68 28.84 -14.74
CA GLY A 312 -1.27 28.68 -14.38
C GLY A 312 -0.93 27.34 -13.73
N ASN A 313 -1.85 26.77 -12.95
CA ASN A 313 -1.75 25.40 -12.45
C ASN A 313 -1.95 24.40 -13.58
N LYS A 314 -1.72 23.12 -13.30
CA LYS A 314 -1.88 22.04 -14.28
C LYS A 314 -3.04 21.14 -13.91
N PHE A 315 -3.64 20.56 -14.94
CA PHE A 315 -4.65 19.53 -14.79
C PHE A 315 -4.13 18.24 -15.43
N ILE A 316 -4.10 17.16 -14.66
CA ILE A 316 -3.64 15.85 -15.11
C ILE A 316 -4.79 14.83 -15.04
N VAL A 317 -4.89 13.97 -16.05
CA VAL A 317 -5.84 12.85 -16.12
C VAL A 317 -5.05 11.56 -16.36
N PHE A 318 -5.28 10.56 -15.50
CA PHE A 318 -4.55 9.30 -15.53
C PHE A 318 -5.23 8.24 -16.40
N ALA A 319 -4.48 7.55 -17.26
CA ALA A 319 -4.97 6.40 -18.03
C ALA A 319 -4.97 5.15 -17.15
N ARG A 320 -5.90 5.05 -16.17
CA ARG A 320 -5.89 3.97 -15.16
C ARG A 320 -6.92 2.85 -15.38
N LYS A 321 -8.14 3.12 -15.87
CA LYS A 321 -9.22 2.09 -15.94
C LYS A 321 -8.91 0.89 -16.83
N LYS A 322 -8.18 1.09 -17.94
CA LYS A 322 -7.93 0.06 -18.95
C LYS A 322 -6.52 -0.49 -18.96
N GLY A 323 -5.58 0.14 -18.26
CA GLY A 323 -4.22 -0.38 -18.22
C GLY A 323 -3.94 -1.26 -17.02
N ARG A 324 -2.73 -1.80 -17.02
CA ARG A 324 -2.26 -2.79 -16.06
C ARG A 324 -1.35 -2.17 -15.01
N GLY A 325 -1.24 -2.87 -13.88
CA GLY A 325 -0.21 -2.55 -12.90
C GLY A 325 1.16 -2.93 -13.45
N LEU A 326 2.22 -2.32 -12.91
CA LEU A 326 3.59 -2.69 -13.29
C LEU A 326 3.86 -4.15 -12.90
N VAL A 327 3.58 -4.51 -11.65
CA VAL A 327 3.69 -5.85 -11.11
C VAL A 327 2.40 -6.24 -10.39
N ARG A 328 1.93 -7.46 -10.67
CA ARG A 328 0.79 -8.08 -9.99
C ARG A 328 1.12 -9.49 -9.52
N ILE A 329 0.91 -9.74 -8.23
CA ILE A 329 1.05 -11.04 -7.58
C ILE A 329 -0.29 -11.45 -6.99
N GLU A 330 -0.71 -12.68 -7.29
CA GLU A 330 -1.95 -13.27 -6.80
C GLU A 330 -1.63 -14.65 -6.22
N ARG A 331 -1.99 -14.88 -4.94
CA ARG A 331 -1.75 -16.14 -4.21
C ARG A 331 -0.32 -16.68 -4.30
N GLY A 332 0.66 -15.78 -4.25
CA GLY A 332 2.07 -16.16 -4.33
C GLY A 332 2.82 -16.04 -3.00
N SER A 333 4.01 -16.61 -2.90
CA SER A 333 4.91 -16.47 -1.73
C SER A 333 6.34 -16.11 -2.10
N ASP A 334 7.01 -15.33 -1.25
CA ASP A 334 8.45 -15.03 -1.35
C ASP A 334 8.87 -14.42 -2.70
N PHE A 335 8.43 -13.19 -2.94
CA PHE A 335 8.79 -12.41 -4.14
C PHE A 335 9.80 -11.34 -3.78
N THR A 336 10.83 -11.16 -4.60
CA THR A 336 11.76 -10.04 -4.47
C THR A 336 11.82 -9.21 -5.73
N PHE A 337 11.61 -7.90 -5.59
CA PHE A 337 11.95 -6.89 -6.60
C PHE A 337 13.10 -6.06 -6.06
N TYR A 338 14.25 -6.11 -6.75
CA TYR A 338 15.48 -5.48 -6.28
C TYR A 338 16.05 -4.53 -7.33
N GLY A 339 16.27 -3.26 -6.97
CA GLY A 339 16.94 -2.30 -7.85
C GLY A 339 16.19 -2.03 -9.16
N LEU A 340 14.86 -2.10 -9.16
CA LEU A 340 14.06 -1.74 -10.33
C LEU A 340 13.84 -0.24 -10.37
N THR A 341 14.02 0.38 -11.53
CA THR A 341 13.63 1.78 -11.76
C THR A 341 12.49 1.83 -12.76
N ASN A 342 11.40 2.54 -12.47
CA ASN A 342 10.33 2.76 -13.41
C ASN A 342 9.94 4.23 -13.57
N PHE A 343 9.47 4.56 -14.77
CA PHE A 343 9.02 5.90 -15.16
C PHE A 343 7.62 5.79 -15.77
N GLY A 344 6.61 6.08 -14.96
CA GLY A 344 5.23 5.81 -15.28
C GLY A 344 4.80 4.39 -14.88
N ALA A 345 3.49 4.25 -14.62
CA ALA A 345 2.74 3.01 -14.55
C ALA A 345 1.26 3.36 -14.72
N SER A 346 0.51 2.59 -15.51
CA SER A 346 -0.90 2.89 -15.77
C SER A 346 -1.79 2.64 -14.55
N ALA A 347 -1.48 1.63 -13.74
CA ALA A 347 -2.09 1.36 -12.46
C ALA A 347 -1.01 1.18 -11.36
N GLY A 348 -1.29 0.39 -10.32
CA GLY A 348 -0.38 0.25 -9.17
C GLY A 348 0.98 -0.33 -9.58
N HIS A 349 2.05 0.07 -8.89
CA HIS A 349 3.40 -0.39 -9.21
C HIS A 349 3.62 -1.82 -8.73
N TYR A 350 3.53 -2.08 -7.43
CA TYR A 350 3.65 -3.43 -6.88
C TYR A 350 2.35 -3.80 -6.17
N THR A 351 1.62 -4.74 -6.76
CA THR A 351 0.34 -5.20 -6.21
C THR A 351 0.43 -6.66 -5.78
N SER A 352 -0.09 -6.96 -4.60
CA SER A 352 -0.04 -8.29 -3.99
C SER A 352 -1.36 -8.63 -3.33
N PHE A 353 -1.96 -9.74 -3.74
CA PHE A 353 -3.30 -10.17 -3.32
C PHE A 353 -3.26 -11.59 -2.79
N GLY A 354 -3.70 -11.82 -1.54
CA GLY A 354 -3.81 -13.16 -0.98
C GLY A 354 -2.47 -13.90 -0.88
N SER A 355 -1.36 -13.17 -0.74
CA SER A 355 0.01 -13.66 -0.94
C SER A 355 0.81 -13.66 0.37
N SER A 356 2.13 -13.84 0.32
CA SER A 356 3.00 -13.77 1.51
C SER A 356 4.41 -13.34 1.18
N GLY A 357 5.02 -12.46 1.98
CA GLY A 357 6.46 -12.16 1.91
C GLY A 357 6.89 -11.46 0.61
N LEU A 358 6.17 -10.41 0.21
CA LEU A 358 6.61 -9.51 -0.87
C LEU A 358 7.77 -8.63 -0.37
N LYS A 359 8.86 -8.57 -1.12
CA LYS A 359 10.04 -7.72 -0.85
C LYS A 359 10.24 -6.75 -2.01
N VAL A 360 10.32 -5.46 -1.70
CA VAL A 360 10.65 -4.39 -2.64
C VAL A 360 11.81 -3.60 -2.05
N ILE A 361 13.00 -3.77 -2.64
CA ILE A 361 14.27 -3.33 -2.05
C ILE A 361 15.04 -2.50 -3.07
N GLY A 362 15.42 -1.27 -2.73
CA GLY A 362 16.20 -0.41 -3.63
C GLY A 362 15.47 0.01 -4.91
N CYS A 363 14.14 -0.13 -4.96
CA CYS A 363 13.34 0.19 -6.16
C CYS A 363 12.96 1.67 -6.21
N GLN A 364 12.78 2.19 -7.42
CA GLN A 364 12.52 3.60 -7.67
C GLN A 364 11.36 3.78 -8.67
N SER A 365 10.35 4.56 -8.30
CA SER A 365 9.30 5.05 -9.20
C SER A 365 9.44 6.57 -9.28
N LEU A 366 9.95 7.06 -10.40
CA LEU A 366 10.40 8.45 -10.53
C LEU A 366 9.56 9.24 -11.53
N ILE A 367 9.47 10.55 -11.32
CA ILE A 367 9.00 11.48 -12.35
C ILE A 367 10.09 11.56 -13.42
N PRO A 368 9.80 11.26 -14.70
CA PRO A 368 10.78 11.42 -15.76
C PRO A 368 11.19 12.90 -15.95
N ASP A 369 12.41 13.14 -16.43
CA ASP A 369 12.91 14.50 -16.65
C ASP A 369 11.97 15.32 -17.56
N GLY A 370 11.64 16.54 -17.11
CA GLY A 370 10.71 17.43 -17.81
C GLY A 370 9.23 17.02 -17.74
N GLN A 371 8.89 15.96 -16.99
CA GLN A 371 7.54 15.43 -16.84
C GLN A 371 6.95 15.77 -15.46
N TRP A 372 5.70 15.34 -15.22
CA TRP A 372 4.89 15.84 -14.09
C TRP A 372 4.35 14.78 -13.14
N ALA A 373 4.43 13.49 -13.48
CA ALA A 373 3.99 12.40 -12.62
C ALA A 373 4.86 11.16 -12.80
N GLY A 374 5.05 10.40 -11.72
CA GLY A 374 5.84 9.15 -11.70
C GLY A 374 5.01 7.90 -11.93
N GLY A 375 3.70 7.97 -11.69
CA GLY A 375 2.75 6.91 -12.02
C GLY A 375 1.32 7.24 -11.58
N ASN A 376 0.36 6.48 -12.08
CA ASN A 376 -1.07 6.85 -12.01
C ASN A 376 -1.80 6.40 -10.75
N ALA A 377 -1.21 5.47 -10.00
CA ALA A 377 -1.84 4.84 -8.86
C ALA A 377 -0.80 4.55 -7.77
N ASP A 378 -1.11 3.58 -6.93
CA ASP A 378 -0.36 3.26 -5.73
C ASP A 378 1.08 2.81 -6.03
N GLY A 379 2.02 3.11 -5.13
CA GLY A 379 3.37 2.53 -5.17
C GLY A 379 3.34 1.06 -4.77
N LEU A 380 2.80 0.77 -3.58
CA LEU A 380 2.46 -0.57 -3.16
C LEU A 380 0.98 -0.70 -2.80
N HIS A 381 0.37 -1.79 -3.22
CA HIS A 381 -1.01 -2.12 -2.88
C HIS A 381 -1.10 -3.59 -2.45
N VAL A 382 -1.12 -3.81 -1.14
CA VAL A 382 -1.03 -5.14 -0.53
C VAL A 382 -2.30 -5.46 0.23
N ARG A 383 -3.03 -6.45 -0.28
CA ARG A 383 -4.32 -6.88 0.25
C ARG A 383 -4.26 -8.32 0.71
N SER A 384 -4.61 -8.50 1.97
CA SER A 384 -4.78 -9.79 2.62
C SER A 384 -3.58 -10.72 2.43
N ASN A 385 -2.36 -10.28 2.73
CA ASN A 385 -1.22 -11.19 2.78
C ASN A 385 -1.10 -11.86 4.15
N LEU A 386 -0.48 -13.04 4.19
CA LEU A 386 -0.12 -13.74 5.43
C LEU A 386 1.00 -12.98 6.15
N ILE A 387 2.19 -12.94 5.54
CA ILE A 387 3.29 -12.05 5.94
C ILE A 387 3.20 -10.80 5.07
N GLY A 388 3.17 -9.64 5.73
CA GLY A 388 3.13 -8.32 5.10
C GLY A 388 4.39 -8.02 4.28
N PRO A 389 4.38 -6.91 3.52
CA PRO A 389 5.50 -6.55 2.67
C PRO A 389 6.73 -6.12 3.47
N TRP A 390 7.92 -6.36 2.92
CA TRP A 390 9.17 -5.69 3.28
C TRP A 390 9.52 -4.66 2.22
N VAL A 391 9.50 -3.38 2.57
CA VAL A 391 9.78 -2.27 1.66
C VAL A 391 10.94 -1.46 2.23
N GLN A 392 12.07 -1.46 1.53
CA GLN A 392 13.28 -0.85 2.05
C GLN A 392 14.11 -0.14 0.99
N ASP A 393 14.71 1.00 1.37
CA ASP A 393 15.65 1.78 0.56
C ASP A 393 15.05 2.19 -0.80
N CYS A 394 13.73 2.35 -0.88
CA CYS A 394 13.01 2.69 -2.11
C CYS A 394 12.71 4.20 -2.22
N ARG A 395 12.43 4.66 -3.44
CA ARG A 395 11.97 6.04 -3.72
C ARG A 395 10.72 6.05 -4.59
N PHE A 396 9.68 6.76 -4.15
CA PHE A 396 8.43 6.93 -4.90
C PHE A 396 8.08 8.41 -5.03
N GLU A 397 7.93 8.90 -6.26
CA GLU A 397 7.67 10.30 -6.55
C GLU A 397 6.43 10.52 -7.41
N GLY A 398 5.63 11.53 -7.09
CA GLY A 398 4.59 12.03 -8.01
C GLY A 398 3.53 10.99 -8.37
N LEU A 399 3.10 10.20 -7.39
CA LEU A 399 2.13 9.12 -7.60
C LEU A 399 0.68 9.61 -7.55
N GLY A 400 -0.15 9.06 -8.44
CA GLY A 400 -1.57 9.38 -8.58
C GLY A 400 -2.50 8.75 -7.55
N ASP A 401 -1.99 8.04 -6.53
CA ASP A 401 -2.78 7.57 -5.38
C ASP A 401 -1.91 7.52 -4.11
N ASP A 402 -2.01 6.45 -3.30
CA ASP A 402 -1.24 6.27 -2.07
C ASP A 402 0.19 5.76 -2.36
N ALA A 403 1.20 6.12 -1.57
CA ALA A 403 2.52 5.55 -1.77
C ALA A 403 2.53 4.06 -1.40
N ILE A 404 1.96 3.71 -0.25
CA ILE A 404 1.81 2.33 0.21
C ILE A 404 0.44 2.14 0.87
N ALA A 405 -0.31 1.13 0.43
CA ALA A 405 -1.54 0.66 1.06
C ALA A 405 -1.41 -0.80 1.52
N ILE A 406 -1.64 -1.06 2.82
CA ILE A 406 -1.57 -2.39 3.45
C ILE A 406 -2.84 -2.65 4.23
N TYR A 407 -3.59 -3.69 3.88
CA TYR A 407 -4.88 -3.97 4.52
C TYR A 407 -5.35 -5.42 4.37
N ALA A 408 -6.22 -5.89 5.27
CA ALA A 408 -7.09 -7.02 4.98
C ALA A 408 -8.43 -6.53 4.42
N LYS A 409 -9.06 -7.36 3.59
CA LYS A 409 -10.39 -7.08 3.04
C LYS A 409 -11.47 -7.62 3.99
N GLY A 410 -12.62 -6.94 4.09
CA GLY A 410 -13.81 -7.44 4.78
C GLY A 410 -14.83 -8.05 3.83
N LEU A 411 -15.58 -9.03 4.33
CA LEU A 411 -16.72 -9.68 3.67
C LEU A 411 -18.01 -9.35 4.43
N PHE A 412 -19.12 -9.32 3.71
CA PHE A 412 -20.44 -9.18 4.31
C PHE A 412 -20.98 -10.53 4.77
N ILE A 413 -21.61 -10.56 5.94
CA ILE A 413 -22.35 -11.73 6.40
C ILE A 413 -23.77 -11.64 5.83
N LEU A 414 -24.10 -12.58 4.95
CA LEU A 414 -25.37 -12.63 4.23
C LEU A 414 -26.47 -13.33 5.05
N SER A 415 -26.13 -14.39 5.78
CA SER A 415 -27.03 -15.09 6.70
C SER A 415 -26.25 -15.79 7.81
N GLN A 416 -26.91 -15.98 8.95
CA GLN A 416 -26.50 -16.91 10.00
C GLN A 416 -27.46 -18.10 9.98
N ASP A 417 -27.01 -19.22 9.40
CA ASP A 417 -27.83 -20.42 9.19
C ASP A 417 -27.95 -21.24 10.50
N SER A 418 -26.97 -21.14 11.39
CA SER A 418 -26.99 -21.63 12.77
C SER A 418 -25.94 -20.92 13.63
N GLU A 419 -25.84 -21.24 14.92
CA GLU A 419 -24.76 -20.75 15.79
C GLU A 419 -23.36 -21.08 15.25
N THR A 420 -23.21 -22.15 14.45
CA THR A 420 -21.92 -22.57 13.90
C THR A 420 -21.80 -22.39 12.39
N ARG A 421 -22.80 -21.78 11.72
CA ARG A 421 -22.81 -21.65 10.26
C ARG A 421 -23.21 -20.26 9.83
N ILE A 422 -22.32 -19.60 9.09
CA ILE A 422 -22.58 -18.29 8.48
C ILE A 422 -22.34 -18.35 6.97
N ARG A 423 -23.15 -17.61 6.21
CA ARG A 423 -22.94 -17.39 4.79
C ARG A 423 -22.36 -16.01 4.58
N VAL A 424 -21.31 -15.90 3.78
CA VAL A 424 -20.63 -14.64 3.47
C VAL A 424 -20.52 -14.43 1.96
N ASP A 425 -20.37 -13.18 1.53
CA ASP A 425 -20.04 -12.90 0.13
C ASP A 425 -18.62 -13.40 -0.20
N GLY A 426 -18.35 -13.72 -1.47
CA GLY A 426 -17.05 -14.23 -1.92
C GLY A 426 -16.15 -13.17 -2.55
N TYR A 427 -16.39 -11.89 -2.28
CA TYR A 427 -15.80 -10.81 -3.08
C TYR A 427 -14.28 -10.68 -2.83
N LEU A 428 -13.50 -11.07 -3.85
CA LEU A 428 -12.04 -10.92 -3.89
C LEU A 428 -11.30 -11.69 -2.78
N PHE A 429 -11.85 -12.82 -2.33
CA PHE A 429 -11.34 -13.60 -1.21
C PHE A 429 -11.04 -15.06 -1.55
N ASP A 430 -9.96 -15.56 -0.96
CA ASP A 430 -9.63 -16.98 -0.87
C ASP A 430 -9.61 -17.35 0.62
N LEU A 431 -10.71 -17.92 1.12
CA LEU A 431 -10.81 -18.43 2.49
C LEU A 431 -10.37 -19.90 2.53
N ASN A 432 -9.72 -20.31 3.62
CA ASN A 432 -9.29 -21.68 3.86
C ASN A 432 -9.65 -22.13 5.28
N GLU A 433 -9.81 -23.44 5.47
CA GLU A 433 -9.91 -24.06 6.80
C GLU A 433 -8.74 -23.62 7.70
N GLY A 434 -8.98 -23.59 9.01
CA GLY A 434 -7.98 -23.19 10.02
C GLY A 434 -7.76 -21.68 10.15
N GLN A 435 -8.15 -20.88 9.15
CA GLN A 435 -8.04 -19.41 9.22
C GLN A 435 -8.91 -18.84 10.34
N ARG A 436 -8.43 -17.74 10.93
CA ARG A 436 -9.08 -17.02 12.02
C ARG A 436 -9.79 -15.79 11.52
N LEU A 437 -11.01 -15.59 12.00
CA LEU A 437 -11.90 -14.52 11.62
C LEU A 437 -12.22 -13.62 12.82
N ARG A 438 -12.59 -12.37 12.53
CA ARG A 438 -13.17 -11.41 13.48
C ARG A 438 -14.48 -10.89 12.91
N ILE A 439 -15.50 -10.74 13.76
CA ILE A 439 -16.81 -10.21 13.36
C ILE A 439 -16.99 -8.80 13.90
N PHE A 440 -17.43 -7.91 13.02
CA PHE A 440 -17.52 -6.47 13.23
C PHE A 440 -18.89 -5.95 12.86
N ASP A 441 -19.47 -5.14 13.75
CA ASP A 441 -20.68 -4.38 13.45
C ASP A 441 -20.29 -3.02 12.82
N PRO A 442 -20.53 -2.79 11.52
CA PRO A 442 -20.20 -1.53 10.89
C PRO A 442 -21.08 -0.36 11.30
N ARG A 443 -22.24 -0.60 11.92
CA ARG A 443 -23.21 0.44 12.30
C ARG A 443 -22.81 1.13 13.59
N THR A 444 -22.30 0.37 14.55
CA THR A 444 -21.80 0.90 15.84
C THR A 444 -20.28 0.97 15.86
N GLY A 445 -19.59 0.20 15.03
CA GLY A 445 -18.13 0.08 15.07
C GLY A 445 -17.63 -0.85 16.17
N LYS A 446 -18.44 -1.78 16.68
CA LYS A 446 -18.06 -2.73 17.74
C LYS A 446 -17.50 -4.03 17.18
N ILE A 447 -16.55 -4.61 17.91
CA ILE A 447 -16.13 -6.00 17.69
C ILE A 447 -17.15 -6.91 18.38
N LEU A 448 -17.87 -7.73 17.60
CA LEU A 448 -18.86 -8.67 18.13
C LEU A 448 -18.21 -10.00 18.54
N VAL A 449 -17.23 -10.45 17.76
CA VAL A 449 -16.44 -11.66 18.01
C VAL A 449 -14.99 -11.35 17.71
N SER A 450 -14.11 -11.44 18.71
CA SER A 450 -12.70 -11.06 18.60
C SER A 450 -11.87 -12.04 17.77
N GLU A 451 -12.18 -13.33 17.87
CA GLU A 451 -11.57 -14.43 17.14
C GLU A 451 -12.55 -15.62 17.03
N ILE A 452 -12.63 -16.24 15.85
CA ILE A 452 -13.31 -17.51 15.60
C ILE A 452 -12.65 -18.25 14.43
N GLY A 453 -12.53 -19.57 14.50
CA GLY A 453 -11.91 -20.38 13.45
C GLY A 453 -12.88 -20.85 12.37
N ILE A 454 -12.35 -21.12 11.17
CA ILE A 454 -13.08 -21.83 10.11
C ILE A 454 -12.77 -23.33 10.21
N ALA A 455 -13.80 -24.15 10.43
CA ALA A 455 -13.71 -25.60 10.49
C ALA A 455 -13.94 -26.27 9.13
N ASP A 456 -14.79 -25.70 8.27
CA ASP A 456 -15.12 -26.23 6.94
C ASP A 456 -15.68 -25.10 6.06
N ILE A 457 -15.52 -25.21 4.73
CA ILE A 457 -15.93 -24.21 3.75
C ILE A 457 -16.62 -24.86 2.55
N GLU A 458 -17.86 -24.43 2.29
CA GLU A 458 -18.60 -24.79 1.09
C GLU A 458 -18.68 -23.58 0.14
N LYS A 459 -18.17 -23.73 -1.09
CA LYS A 459 -18.37 -22.73 -2.15
C LYS A 459 -19.78 -22.86 -2.72
N MET A 460 -20.51 -21.76 -2.75
CA MET A 460 -21.87 -21.71 -3.27
C MET A 460 -21.94 -20.77 -4.48
N PRO A 461 -22.65 -21.12 -5.56
CA PRO A 461 -22.95 -20.16 -6.61
C PRO A 461 -23.81 -19.05 -6.01
N ALA A 462 -23.43 -17.79 -6.21
CA ALA A 462 -24.36 -16.70 -6.01
C ALA A 462 -25.44 -16.88 -7.09
N GLY A 463 -26.71 -16.98 -6.71
CA GLY A 463 -27.80 -17.14 -7.68
C GLY A 463 -27.73 -16.09 -8.80
N SER A 464 -28.40 -16.34 -9.92
CA SER A 464 -28.35 -15.47 -11.10
C SER A 464 -28.58 -13.99 -10.74
N GLY A 465 -27.54 -13.16 -10.87
CA GLY A 465 -27.59 -11.71 -10.65
C GLY A 465 -26.95 -11.19 -9.35
N GLY A 466 -26.45 -12.06 -8.46
CA GLY A 466 -25.66 -11.65 -7.29
C GLY A 466 -24.21 -11.34 -7.66
N PHE A 467 -23.70 -10.17 -7.30
CA PHE A 467 -22.28 -9.87 -7.34
C PHE A 467 -21.77 -9.72 -5.89
N PRO A 468 -20.70 -10.42 -5.48
CA PRO A 468 -19.88 -11.37 -6.26
C PRO A 468 -20.66 -12.63 -6.69
N GLU A 469 -20.23 -13.26 -7.79
CA GLU A 469 -20.87 -14.48 -8.34
C GLU A 469 -20.65 -15.75 -7.48
N GLU A 470 -19.91 -15.63 -6.37
CA GLU A 470 -19.60 -16.71 -5.44
C GLU A 470 -19.89 -16.25 -4.00
N HIS A 471 -20.52 -17.13 -3.22
CA HIS A 471 -20.68 -17.00 -1.77
C HIS A 471 -19.95 -18.17 -1.08
N PHE A 472 -19.59 -17.99 0.19
CA PHE A 472 -19.05 -19.07 1.02
C PHE A 472 -20.01 -19.37 2.17
N LEU A 473 -20.28 -20.64 2.41
CA LEU A 473 -20.91 -21.11 3.63
C LEU A 473 -19.82 -21.68 4.52
N LEU A 474 -19.58 -21.00 5.64
CA LEU A 474 -18.52 -21.30 6.58
C LEU A 474 -19.11 -22.08 7.75
N THR A 475 -18.53 -23.23 8.07
CA THR A 475 -18.71 -23.88 9.37
C THR A 475 -17.64 -23.36 10.32
N LEU A 476 -18.05 -22.86 11.47
CA LEU A 476 -17.18 -22.26 12.47
C LEU A 476 -16.70 -23.32 13.48
N THR A 477 -15.51 -23.14 14.05
CA THR A 477 -14.92 -24.09 15.02
C THR A 477 -15.67 -24.14 16.35
N GLU A 478 -16.37 -23.06 16.69
CA GLU A 478 -17.21 -22.94 17.89
C GLU A 478 -18.51 -22.20 17.58
N PRO A 479 -19.58 -22.39 18.39
CA PRO A 479 -20.82 -21.62 18.23
C PRO A 479 -20.61 -20.14 18.57
N LEU A 480 -21.22 -19.27 17.75
CA LEU A 480 -21.34 -17.83 18.01
C LEU A 480 -22.20 -17.59 19.25
N SER A 481 -21.70 -16.74 20.14
CA SER A 481 -22.41 -16.31 21.35
C SER A 481 -23.32 -15.09 21.12
N VAL A 482 -23.51 -14.68 19.86
CA VAL A 482 -24.25 -13.48 19.46
C VAL A 482 -25.12 -13.79 18.25
N ASP A 483 -26.29 -13.17 18.20
CA ASP A 483 -27.11 -13.12 16.98
C ASP A 483 -26.59 -12.00 16.09
N LEU A 484 -26.28 -12.33 14.83
CA LEU A 484 -25.73 -11.39 13.86
C LEU A 484 -26.83 -10.66 13.09
N GLU A 485 -26.58 -9.39 12.75
CA GLU A 485 -27.41 -8.70 11.77
C GLU A 485 -27.03 -9.16 10.37
N THR A 486 -27.99 -9.78 9.69
CA THR A 486 -27.79 -10.34 8.35
C THR A 486 -29.05 -10.17 7.50
N GLY A 487 -28.96 -10.46 6.21
CA GLY A 487 -30.11 -10.50 5.31
C GLY A 487 -30.67 -9.13 4.87
N ASN A 488 -30.01 -8.01 5.19
CA ASN A 488 -30.39 -6.70 4.69
C ASN A 488 -30.16 -6.60 3.17
N GLU A 489 -31.07 -5.92 2.46
CA GLU A 489 -30.94 -5.66 1.02
C GLU A 489 -29.76 -4.75 0.69
N ASP A 490 -29.38 -3.85 1.60
CA ASP A 490 -28.13 -3.12 1.55
C ASP A 490 -27.08 -3.87 2.40
N PRO A 491 -26.13 -4.58 1.77
CA PRO A 491 -25.16 -5.38 2.51
C PRO A 491 -24.27 -4.56 3.45
N LEU A 492 -24.16 -3.23 3.25
CA LEU A 492 -23.43 -2.35 4.16
C LEU A 492 -24.01 -2.30 5.58
N LEU A 493 -25.29 -2.66 5.71
CA LEU A 493 -26.00 -2.69 6.99
C LEU A 493 -25.90 -4.04 7.70
N ASN A 494 -25.32 -5.06 7.05
CA ASN A 494 -25.06 -6.36 7.68
C ASN A 494 -23.75 -6.32 8.46
N ASP A 495 -23.62 -7.21 9.43
CA ASP A 495 -22.34 -7.46 10.10
C ASP A 495 -21.30 -7.96 9.09
N GLN A 496 -20.04 -7.65 9.39
CA GLN A 496 -18.90 -7.92 8.51
C GLN A 496 -17.95 -8.90 9.16
N VAL A 497 -17.27 -9.70 8.34
CA VAL A 497 -16.21 -10.60 8.78
C VAL A 497 -14.88 -10.23 8.15
N PHE A 498 -13.81 -10.28 8.95
CA PHE A 498 -12.45 -9.98 8.54
C PHE A 498 -11.52 -11.14 8.87
N ASN A 499 -10.70 -11.55 7.91
CA ASN A 499 -9.71 -12.59 8.09
C ASN A 499 -8.48 -12.06 8.83
N GLN A 500 -8.30 -12.48 10.08
CA GLN A 500 -7.18 -12.09 10.94
C GLN A 500 -5.89 -12.83 10.60
N THR A 501 -5.97 -14.03 10.02
CA THR A 501 -4.78 -14.76 9.57
C THR A 501 -4.09 -14.03 8.41
N MET A 502 -4.86 -13.47 7.48
CA MET A 502 -4.37 -12.74 6.31
C MET A 502 -4.34 -11.22 6.56
N ALA A 503 -3.80 -10.78 7.71
CA ALA A 503 -3.80 -9.37 8.12
C ALA A 503 -2.47 -8.63 7.88
N ASN A 504 -1.64 -9.12 6.93
CA ASN A 504 -0.32 -8.57 6.61
C ASN A 504 0.61 -8.49 7.83
N HIS A 505 0.69 -9.57 8.59
CA HIS A 505 1.49 -9.64 9.81
C HIS A 505 2.95 -9.33 9.53
N ARG A 506 3.64 -8.63 10.45
CA ARG A 506 5.09 -8.39 10.38
C ARG A 506 5.52 -7.58 9.17
N PHE A 507 4.69 -6.66 8.66
CA PHE A 507 5.12 -5.78 7.57
C PHE A 507 6.24 -4.83 8.02
N VAL A 508 7.10 -4.43 7.08
CA VAL A 508 8.17 -3.45 7.28
C VAL A 508 8.16 -2.43 6.16
N VAL A 509 8.14 -1.15 6.53
CA VAL A 509 8.38 -0.01 5.64
C VAL A 509 9.52 0.78 6.26
N ARG A 510 10.73 0.66 5.69
CA ARG A 510 11.95 1.18 6.31
C ARG A 510 12.84 1.97 5.36
N ASN A 511 13.37 3.11 5.79
CA ASN A 511 14.37 3.90 5.04
C ASN A 511 13.95 4.29 3.61
N ASN A 512 12.65 4.50 3.37
CA ASN A 512 12.14 4.89 2.06
C ASN A 512 11.97 6.40 1.93
N PHE A 513 11.87 6.86 0.68
CA PHE A 513 11.66 8.26 0.33
C PHE A 513 10.35 8.40 -0.47
N PHE A 514 9.36 9.05 0.12
CA PHE A 514 8.06 9.30 -0.49
C PHE A 514 7.87 10.80 -0.72
N GLU A 515 7.70 11.20 -1.98
CA GLU A 515 7.62 12.61 -2.33
C GLU A 515 6.43 12.92 -3.22
N ARG A 516 5.71 14.00 -2.92
CA ARG A 516 4.70 14.59 -3.81
C ARG A 516 3.64 13.55 -4.21
N ILE A 517 3.14 12.84 -3.20
CA ILE A 517 2.13 11.79 -3.34
C ILE A 517 0.74 12.44 -3.27
N ARG A 518 -0.19 12.03 -4.15
CA ARG A 518 -1.52 12.64 -4.29
C ARG A 518 -2.41 12.46 -3.05
N ARG A 519 -2.37 11.30 -2.40
CA ARG A 519 -3.23 11.01 -1.24
C ARG A 519 -2.38 10.67 -0.02
N PHE A 520 -2.27 9.40 0.37
CA PHE A 520 -1.54 9.02 1.58
C PHE A 520 -0.10 8.62 1.29
N GLY A 521 0.80 8.86 2.25
CA GLY A 521 2.13 8.27 2.18
C GLY A 521 2.04 6.78 2.45
N THR A 522 1.63 6.40 3.65
CA THR A 522 1.47 5.00 4.08
C THR A 522 0.16 4.84 4.82
N VAL A 523 -0.73 3.98 4.31
CA VAL A 523 -2.07 3.73 4.82
C VAL A 523 -2.21 2.27 5.26
N VAL A 524 -2.48 2.05 6.56
CA VAL A 524 -2.33 0.73 7.21
C VAL A 524 -3.62 0.28 7.91
N ARG A 525 -3.97 -1.00 7.71
CA ARG A 525 -4.92 -1.82 8.50
C ARG A 525 -4.35 -3.24 8.67
N ALA A 526 -3.30 -3.35 9.46
CA ALA A 526 -2.48 -4.56 9.56
C ALA A 526 -1.92 -4.76 10.98
N VAL A 527 -1.28 -5.90 11.22
CA VAL A 527 -0.84 -6.33 12.56
C VAL A 527 0.68 -6.52 12.62
N ASP A 528 1.29 -6.25 13.77
CA ASP A 528 2.70 -6.46 14.10
C ASP A 528 3.70 -5.76 13.17
N GLY A 529 3.44 -4.50 12.80
CA GLY A 529 4.18 -3.79 11.75
C GLY A 529 5.19 -2.75 12.22
N LEU A 530 6.13 -2.43 11.33
CA LEU A 530 7.15 -1.40 11.52
C LEU A 530 7.13 -0.37 10.37
N ILE A 531 7.06 0.91 10.72
CA ILE A 531 7.26 2.05 9.83
C ILE A 531 8.43 2.87 10.39
N GLU A 532 9.63 2.70 9.84
CA GLU A 532 10.86 3.23 10.45
C GLU A 532 11.75 4.03 9.48
N GLY A 533 12.28 5.17 9.92
CA GLY A 533 13.36 5.85 9.20
C GLY A 533 12.98 6.38 7.82
N ASN A 534 11.68 6.45 7.49
CA ASN A 534 11.22 6.91 6.19
C ASN A 534 11.16 8.44 6.16
N ARG A 535 11.31 9.00 4.96
CA ARG A 535 11.09 10.42 4.68
C ARG A 535 9.84 10.61 3.83
N TYR A 536 8.92 11.41 4.33
CA TYR A 536 7.71 11.86 3.64
C TYR A 536 7.82 13.36 3.39
N ASP A 537 7.85 13.78 2.12
CA ASP A 537 7.86 15.21 1.76
C ASP A 537 6.70 15.54 0.82
N ARG A 538 5.97 16.59 1.16
CA ARG A 538 4.85 17.09 0.35
C ARG A 538 3.84 16.00 -0.02
N ILE A 539 3.48 15.19 0.96
CA ILE A 539 2.33 14.31 0.84
C ILE A 539 1.09 15.21 0.88
N SER A 540 0.28 15.12 -0.15
CA SER A 540 -0.82 16.07 -0.35
C SER A 540 -1.87 15.94 0.75
N ASN A 541 -2.17 14.71 1.17
CA ASN A 541 -3.04 14.39 2.32
C ASN A 541 -2.17 13.92 3.50
N ILE A 542 -2.53 12.85 4.20
CA ILE A 542 -1.83 12.36 5.38
C ILE A 542 -0.60 11.49 5.03
N PRO A 543 0.60 11.82 5.53
CA PRO A 543 1.82 11.01 5.41
C PRO A 543 1.69 9.59 5.98
N ILE A 544 1.28 9.43 7.23
CA ILE A 544 1.12 8.10 7.86
C ILE A 544 -0.28 8.01 8.47
N VAL A 545 -1.09 7.06 8.02
CA VAL A 545 -2.48 6.90 8.48
C VAL A 545 -2.85 5.47 8.83
N LEU A 546 -3.35 5.29 10.05
CA LEU A 546 -3.95 4.06 10.55
C LEU A 546 -5.45 4.31 10.64
N ARG A 547 -6.22 3.68 9.75
CA ARG A 547 -7.69 3.83 9.73
C ARG A 547 -8.38 2.63 9.14
N ASN A 548 -9.58 2.29 9.56
CA ASN A 548 -10.43 1.36 8.82
C ASN A 548 -11.37 2.10 7.84
N GLU A 549 -11.96 1.35 6.92
CA GLU A 549 -12.97 1.83 5.97
C GLU A 549 -14.12 0.80 5.92
N PRO A 550 -15.05 0.83 6.89
CA PRO A 550 -16.11 -0.18 7.02
C PRO A 550 -17.24 -0.02 5.99
N ASP A 551 -17.27 1.11 5.28
CA ASP A 551 -18.23 1.38 4.21
C ASP A 551 -17.94 0.53 2.96
N LEU A 552 -18.21 1.09 1.77
CA LEU A 552 -18.07 0.44 0.46
C LEU A 552 -16.74 -0.33 0.27
N TRP A 553 -15.63 0.20 0.79
CA TRP A 553 -14.31 -0.38 0.55
C TRP A 553 -13.99 -1.57 1.46
N ARG A 554 -14.56 -1.67 2.66
CA ARG A 554 -14.27 -2.76 3.63
C ARG A 554 -12.76 -3.01 3.77
N ASN A 555 -11.95 -1.95 3.80
CA ASN A 555 -10.49 -2.08 3.99
C ASN A 555 -10.22 -2.01 5.49
N GLY A 556 -9.65 -3.06 6.07
CA GLY A 556 -9.71 -3.22 7.51
C GLY A 556 -9.02 -4.47 8.07
N LEU A 557 -9.33 -4.87 9.30
CA LEU A 557 -10.16 -4.10 10.22
C LEU A 557 -9.33 -3.07 10.96
N ASN A 558 -8.64 -3.47 12.01
CA ASN A 558 -7.83 -2.57 12.83
C ASN A 558 -6.34 -2.72 12.52
N SER A 559 -5.58 -1.76 13.03
CA SER A 559 -4.13 -1.84 13.16
C SER A 559 -3.77 -2.14 14.61
N GLU A 560 -2.85 -3.07 14.83
CA GLU A 560 -2.47 -3.56 16.15
C GLU A 560 -0.97 -3.83 16.21
N ASN A 561 -0.34 -3.48 17.32
CA ASN A 561 1.10 -3.67 17.54
C ASN A 561 1.95 -3.00 16.45
N ILE A 562 1.65 -1.72 16.15
CA ILE A 562 2.38 -0.95 15.12
C ILE A 562 3.38 0.00 15.76
N ARG A 563 4.61 -0.03 15.26
CA ARG A 563 5.68 0.89 15.65
C ARG A 563 5.97 1.87 14.52
N ILE A 564 5.86 3.17 14.79
CA ILE A 564 6.13 4.29 13.88
C ILE A 564 7.32 5.06 14.45
N LEU A 565 8.52 4.74 13.96
CA LEU A 565 9.78 5.10 14.60
C LEU A 565 10.65 5.97 13.70
N ASN A 566 11.23 7.05 14.23
CA ASN A 566 12.33 7.77 13.57
C ASN A 566 12.03 8.25 12.13
N ASN A 567 10.77 8.50 11.78
CA ASN A 567 10.40 9.00 10.46
C ASN A 567 10.56 10.53 10.41
N THR A 568 10.85 11.06 9.23
CA THR A 568 10.87 12.51 8.96
C THR A 568 9.70 12.87 8.05
N ILE A 569 8.88 13.82 8.46
CA ILE A 569 7.72 14.29 7.71
C ILE A 569 7.82 15.80 7.50
N THR A 570 7.71 16.25 6.25
CA THR A 570 7.88 17.68 5.89
C THR A 570 6.76 18.17 4.97
N ASN A 571 6.27 19.38 5.23
CA ASN A 571 5.41 20.17 4.32
C ASN A 571 4.21 19.42 3.74
N SER A 572 3.49 18.64 4.57
CA SER A 572 2.46 17.70 4.13
C SER A 572 1.07 18.03 4.70
N GLY A 573 0.01 17.49 4.08
CA GLY A 573 -1.38 17.76 4.48
C GLY A 573 -1.92 19.11 4.03
N TYR A 574 -1.59 19.55 2.81
CA TYR A 574 -1.93 20.87 2.27
C TYR A 574 -3.13 20.90 1.32
N VAL A 575 -3.74 19.74 1.04
CA VAL A 575 -4.99 19.67 0.26
C VAL A 575 -6.21 19.77 1.16
N ARG A 576 -7.34 20.12 0.56
CA ARG A 576 -8.58 20.28 1.30
C ARG A 576 -9.11 18.94 1.82
N GLY A 577 -9.09 18.77 3.13
CA GLY A 577 -9.74 17.67 3.84
C GLY A 577 -11.21 17.92 4.14
N ARG A 578 -11.97 16.83 4.37
CA ARG A 578 -13.24 16.90 5.10
C ARG A 578 -13.06 16.95 6.62
N GLU A 579 -11.91 16.48 7.09
CA GLU A 579 -11.55 16.37 8.51
C GLU A 579 -10.21 17.09 8.74
N GLU A 580 -9.97 17.44 10.00
CA GLU A 580 -8.66 17.93 10.45
C GLU A 580 -7.65 16.76 10.44
N MET A 581 -6.52 16.97 9.80
CA MET A 581 -5.53 15.95 9.45
C MET A 581 -4.32 15.97 10.39
N GLY A 582 -3.92 14.79 10.84
CA GLY A 582 -2.61 14.60 11.47
C GLY A 582 -1.54 14.31 10.42
N GLN A 583 -0.29 14.66 10.69
CA GLN A 583 0.83 14.14 9.88
C GLN A 583 1.04 12.65 10.14
N ILE A 584 0.87 12.25 11.40
CA ILE A 584 0.60 10.87 11.81
C ILE A 584 -0.84 10.84 12.34
N HIS A 585 -1.71 10.07 11.70
CA HIS A 585 -3.14 10.07 12.01
C HIS A 585 -3.65 8.66 12.30
N VAL A 586 -4.28 8.49 13.45
CA VAL A 586 -4.93 7.24 13.87
C VAL A 586 -6.41 7.53 14.07
N ALA A 587 -7.28 6.80 13.37
CA ALA A 587 -8.73 6.96 13.51
C ALA A 587 -9.48 5.65 13.20
N PHE A 588 -10.27 5.16 14.16
CA PHE A 588 -11.15 4.01 13.94
C PHE A 588 -12.60 4.47 13.77
N TYR A 589 -13.23 3.98 12.70
CA TYR A 589 -14.51 4.46 12.18
C TYR A 589 -15.57 3.37 12.15
N LYS A 590 -16.81 3.79 12.33
CA LYS A 590 -18.02 3.10 11.89
C LYS A 590 -18.47 3.66 10.53
N MET A 591 -19.50 3.05 9.96
CA MET A 591 -20.11 3.47 8.70
C MET A 591 -20.49 4.95 8.74
N GLY A 592 -20.39 5.62 7.59
CA GLY A 592 -20.67 7.05 7.46
C GLY A 592 -19.48 7.95 7.80
N HIS A 593 -18.28 7.37 7.96
CA HIS A 593 -17.06 8.08 8.37
C HIS A 593 -17.16 8.75 9.76
N GLU A 594 -17.90 8.14 10.68
CA GLU A 594 -17.99 8.57 12.08
C GLU A 594 -17.07 7.73 12.97
N LEU A 595 -16.61 8.26 14.10
CA LEU A 595 -15.81 7.48 15.04
C LEU A 595 -16.62 6.29 15.57
N ALA A 596 -15.97 5.13 15.68
CA ALA A 596 -16.58 3.90 16.17
C ALA A 596 -16.82 3.96 17.69
N ASP A 597 -17.77 3.18 18.17
CA ASP A 597 -18.01 3.01 19.62
C ASP A 597 -16.90 2.19 20.31
N SER A 598 -15.96 1.58 19.55
CA SER A 598 -14.86 0.76 20.09
C SER A 598 -13.49 1.27 19.66
N ARG A 599 -12.53 1.28 20.59
CA ARG A 599 -11.15 1.75 20.38
C ARG A 599 -10.24 0.63 19.84
N SER A 600 -10.55 0.12 18.65
CA SER A 600 -9.97 -1.13 18.14
C SER A 600 -8.54 -1.00 17.57
N HIS A 601 -8.13 0.19 17.13
CA HIS A 601 -6.71 0.47 16.91
C HIS A 601 -5.99 0.42 18.26
N ARG A 602 -4.95 -0.43 18.38
CA ARG A 602 -4.33 -0.65 19.70
C ARG A 602 -2.86 -0.99 19.71
N ASN A 603 -2.22 -0.78 20.85
CA ASN A 603 -0.80 -1.06 21.08
C ASN A 603 0.08 -0.37 20.03
N LEU A 604 0.02 0.95 20.00
CA LEU A 604 0.72 1.77 19.01
C LEU A 604 1.89 2.48 19.67
N THR A 605 3.04 2.51 19.01
CA THR A 605 4.21 3.29 19.43
C THR A 605 4.54 4.32 18.36
N ILE A 606 4.59 5.58 18.73
CA ILE A 606 4.96 6.71 17.88
C ILE A 606 6.13 7.42 18.54
N SER A 607 7.35 7.13 18.08
CA SER A 607 8.54 7.61 18.78
C SER A 607 9.68 8.07 17.88
N GLY A 608 10.41 9.09 18.32
CA GLY A 608 11.59 9.60 17.63
C GLY A 608 11.30 10.27 16.28
N ASN A 609 10.04 10.51 15.93
CA ASN A 609 9.69 11.09 14.65
C ASN A 609 9.97 12.59 14.65
N THR A 610 10.41 13.11 13.49
CA THR A 610 10.54 14.55 13.24
C THR A 610 9.42 14.99 12.30
N ILE A 611 8.59 15.93 12.73
CA ILE A 611 7.48 16.49 11.97
C ILE A 611 7.74 17.99 11.78
N GLU A 612 7.88 18.41 10.53
CA GLU A 612 8.17 19.79 10.17
C GLU A 612 7.07 20.38 9.30
N ASN A 613 6.64 21.59 9.65
CA ASN A 613 5.66 22.37 8.89
C ASN A 613 4.37 21.57 8.65
N TRP A 614 3.60 21.33 9.71
CA TRP A 614 2.28 20.68 9.64
C TRP A 614 1.14 21.70 9.55
N GLN A 615 -0.02 21.30 9.04
CA GLN A 615 -1.18 22.19 8.94
C GLN A 615 -2.18 22.09 10.10
N ASP A 616 -2.87 20.97 10.31
CA ASP A 616 -3.86 20.90 11.41
C ASP A 616 -3.20 20.31 12.66
N TYR A 617 -2.86 19.01 12.62
CA TYR A 617 -2.19 18.34 13.73
C TYR A 617 -0.84 17.76 13.30
N GLY A 618 0.14 17.82 14.20
CA GLY A 618 1.36 17.04 14.04
C GLY A 618 1.04 15.55 14.21
N ILE A 619 0.56 15.16 15.38
CA ILE A 619 0.11 13.81 15.69
C ILE A 619 -1.36 13.87 16.11
N ALA A 620 -2.23 13.06 15.48
CA ALA A 620 -3.64 12.97 15.83
C ALA A 620 -4.03 11.52 16.14
N ILE A 621 -4.50 11.28 17.36
CA ILE A 621 -4.99 9.98 17.81
C ILE A 621 -6.48 10.11 18.12
N ARG A 622 -7.30 9.37 17.39
CA ARG A 622 -8.75 9.40 17.51
C ARG A 622 -9.25 7.97 17.64
N ASN A 623 -9.93 7.64 18.74
CA ASN A 623 -10.55 6.33 18.93
C ASN A 623 -9.56 5.14 18.89
N ALA A 624 -8.52 5.18 19.75
CA ALA A 624 -7.51 4.13 19.89
C ALA A 624 -7.20 3.80 21.36
N SER A 625 -6.60 2.63 21.62
CA SER A 625 -6.25 2.16 22.96
C SER A 625 -4.77 1.77 23.08
N GLY A 626 -4.12 2.12 24.19
CA GLY A 626 -2.71 1.76 24.42
C GLY A 626 -1.77 2.42 23.41
N VAL A 627 -1.68 3.75 23.44
CA VAL A 627 -0.85 4.53 22.50
C VAL A 627 0.28 5.21 23.26
N THR A 628 1.52 4.96 22.82
CA THR A 628 2.74 5.57 23.37
C THR A 628 3.26 6.61 22.39
N ILE A 629 3.38 7.87 22.82
CA ILE A 629 3.88 8.99 22.02
C ILE A 629 5.10 9.58 22.72
N THR A 630 6.31 9.24 22.26
CA THR A 630 7.53 9.61 22.99
C THR A 630 8.64 10.16 22.13
N ASP A 631 9.34 11.17 22.63
CA ASP A 631 10.58 11.67 22.05
C ASP A 631 10.45 12.14 20.58
N ASN A 632 9.27 12.61 20.18
CA ASN A 632 9.05 13.19 18.86
C ASN A 632 9.45 14.68 18.87
N LEU A 633 10.01 15.16 17.76
CA LEU A 633 10.27 16.58 17.50
C LEU A 633 9.22 17.12 16.54
N LEU A 634 8.41 18.07 17.00
CA LEU A 634 7.44 18.78 16.18
C LEU A 634 7.91 20.23 16.06
N ARG A 635 8.27 20.68 14.86
CA ARG A 635 8.77 22.04 14.65
C ARG A 635 8.22 22.72 13.40
N SER A 636 8.23 24.04 13.40
CA SER A 636 7.95 24.83 12.20
C SER A 636 8.87 26.02 12.10
N ASP A 637 9.50 26.18 10.94
CA ASP A 637 10.24 27.38 10.55
C ASP A 637 9.44 28.28 9.60
N GLU A 638 8.31 27.79 9.08
CA GLU A 638 7.43 28.50 8.15
C GLU A 638 6.34 29.26 8.90
N GLU A 639 6.28 30.59 8.70
CA GLU A 639 5.24 31.43 9.31
C GLU A 639 3.86 31.28 8.63
N ASN A 640 3.82 30.82 7.38
CA ASN A 640 2.61 30.84 6.54
C ASN A 640 2.12 29.46 6.10
N PHE A 641 2.72 28.36 6.57
CA PHE A 641 2.24 27.00 6.25
C PHE A 641 1.12 26.57 7.21
N ASP A 642 0.09 27.40 7.33
CA ASP A 642 -1.07 27.20 8.19
C ASP A 642 -2.34 27.53 7.37
N ASN A 643 -3.34 26.67 7.45
CA ASN A 643 -4.61 26.84 6.73
C ASN A 643 -5.69 27.55 7.56
N GLY A 644 -5.37 27.98 8.78
CA GLY A 644 -6.27 28.69 9.69
C GLY A 644 -7.36 27.83 10.30
N ARG A 645 -7.26 26.49 10.19
CA ARG A 645 -8.08 25.55 10.96
C ARG A 645 -7.43 25.31 12.32
N ARG A 646 -8.01 24.36 13.06
CA ARG A 646 -7.49 23.97 14.37
C ARG A 646 -6.05 23.46 14.25
N HIS A 647 -5.18 24.00 15.09
CA HIS A 647 -3.75 23.86 14.98
C HIS A 647 -3.11 23.46 16.32
N SER A 648 -2.88 22.16 16.50
CA SER A 648 -2.28 21.61 17.74
C SER A 648 -1.12 20.68 17.40
N ALA A 649 -0.09 20.60 18.24
CA ALA A 649 1.03 19.71 17.95
C ALA A 649 0.62 18.23 18.13
N ILE A 650 -0.04 17.91 19.24
CA ILE A 650 -0.60 16.58 19.53
C ILE A 650 -2.09 16.72 19.86
N PHE A 651 -2.95 15.97 19.17
CA PHE A 651 -4.39 15.92 19.40
C PHE A 651 -4.85 14.51 19.76
N ILE A 652 -5.53 14.36 20.90
CA ILE A 652 -6.05 13.10 21.42
C ILE A 652 -7.57 13.20 21.60
N ASP A 653 -8.29 12.30 20.95
CA ASP A 653 -9.75 12.25 20.93
C ASP A 653 -10.25 10.83 21.20
N ASP A 654 -11.22 10.71 22.11
CA ASP A 654 -11.93 9.45 22.43
C ASP A 654 -10.99 8.22 22.55
N SER A 655 -9.89 8.37 23.26
CA SER A 655 -8.84 7.34 23.35
C SER A 655 -8.60 6.88 24.79
N GLU A 656 -7.88 5.76 24.94
CA GLU A 656 -7.59 5.14 26.24
C GLU A 656 -6.13 4.73 26.37
N GLY A 657 -5.57 4.84 27.57
CA GLY A 657 -4.23 4.35 27.86
C GLY A 657 -3.19 5.05 27.01
N VAL A 658 -3.30 6.37 26.88
CA VAL A 658 -2.35 7.18 26.11
C VAL A 658 -1.21 7.61 27.03
N PHE A 659 0.02 7.34 26.63
CA PHE A 659 1.24 7.73 27.34
C PHE A 659 2.02 8.75 26.52
N ILE A 660 2.34 9.90 27.11
CA ILE A 660 3.03 11.01 26.43
C ILE A 660 4.25 11.43 27.25
N GLN A 661 5.44 11.39 26.65
CA GLN A 661 6.70 11.77 27.33
C GLN A 661 7.76 12.29 26.35
N GLY A 662 8.57 13.28 26.74
CA GLY A 662 9.79 13.64 26.02
C GLY A 662 9.62 14.34 24.65
N ASN A 663 8.37 14.59 24.22
CA ASN A 663 8.11 15.27 22.95
C ASN A 663 8.49 16.77 23.02
N GLN A 664 9.20 17.23 22.00
CA GLN A 664 9.67 18.62 21.85
C GLN A 664 8.81 19.34 20.82
N ILE A 665 8.35 20.54 21.16
CA ILE A 665 7.49 21.36 20.30
C ILE A 665 8.18 22.71 20.12
N GLU A 666 8.56 23.00 18.87
CA GLU A 666 9.29 24.19 18.45
C GLU A 666 8.52 24.88 17.31
N ASP A 667 7.37 25.48 17.62
CA ASP A 667 6.55 26.19 16.65
C ASP A 667 6.41 27.67 17.01
N ARG A 668 6.64 28.55 16.03
CA ARG A 668 6.46 30.00 16.18
C ARG A 668 5.06 30.45 15.79
N ARG A 669 4.29 29.60 15.10
CA ARG A 669 2.91 29.86 14.74
C ARG A 669 2.01 29.73 15.99
N PRO A 670 0.86 30.42 16.03
CA PRO A 670 -0.09 30.25 17.13
C PRO A 670 -0.63 28.83 17.17
N LEU A 671 -0.42 28.10 18.28
CA LEU A 671 -1.06 26.82 18.54
C LEU A 671 -2.34 27.02 19.38
N ASP A 672 -3.40 26.29 19.06
CA ASP A 672 -4.56 26.14 19.94
C ASP A 672 -4.15 25.47 21.26
N ALA A 673 -3.28 24.45 21.17
CA ALA A 673 -2.56 23.86 22.28
C ALA A 673 -1.30 23.12 21.82
N GLU A 674 -0.29 23.01 22.69
CA GLU A 674 0.81 22.05 22.48
C GLU A 674 0.27 20.62 22.44
N VAL A 675 -0.54 20.26 23.44
CA VAL A 675 -1.26 19.00 23.47
C VAL A 675 -2.71 19.25 23.83
N GLU A 676 -3.60 18.75 22.99
CA GLU A 676 -5.03 18.92 23.12
C GLU A 676 -5.69 17.56 23.35
N ILE A 677 -6.51 17.46 24.41
CA ILE A 677 -7.18 16.23 24.82
C ILE A 677 -8.68 16.51 24.97
N THR A 678 -9.52 15.70 24.32
CA THR A 678 -10.98 15.84 24.43
C THR A 678 -11.52 15.13 25.69
N ALA A 679 -12.67 15.61 26.19
CA ALA A 679 -13.27 15.13 27.44
C ALA A 679 -13.70 13.65 27.43
N ASN A 680 -13.80 13.01 26.26
CA ASN A 680 -14.16 11.59 26.11
C ASN A 680 -12.93 10.66 26.17
N THR A 681 -11.75 11.20 26.47
CA THR A 681 -10.51 10.42 26.63
C THR A 681 -10.39 9.94 28.07
N ASP A 682 -10.39 8.62 28.28
CA ASP A 682 -10.56 8.03 29.61
C ASP A 682 -9.27 7.98 30.44
N SER A 683 -8.09 7.99 29.81
CA SER A 683 -6.81 8.02 30.52
C SER A 683 -5.64 8.51 29.67
N VAL A 684 -4.96 9.56 30.17
CA VAL A 684 -3.69 10.06 29.65
C VAL A 684 -2.69 10.11 30.81
N VAL A 685 -1.51 9.52 30.61
CA VAL A 685 -0.42 9.52 31.58
C VAL A 685 0.70 10.42 31.08
N TRP A 686 1.03 11.43 31.88
CA TRP A 686 2.16 12.33 31.69
C TRP A 686 3.28 11.97 32.65
N VAL A 687 4.52 11.91 32.15
CA VAL A 687 5.71 11.70 33.01
C VAL A 687 6.47 13.01 33.26
N ASP A 688 6.13 14.09 32.56
CA ASP A 688 6.69 15.41 32.81
C ASP A 688 5.65 16.30 33.53
N GLU A 689 5.82 16.48 34.84
CA GLU A 689 4.89 17.23 35.71
C GLU A 689 4.78 18.72 35.33
N SER A 690 5.68 19.24 34.47
CA SER A 690 5.71 20.64 34.05
C SER A 690 4.68 21.01 32.97
N LYS A 691 3.95 20.03 32.41
CA LYS A 691 3.00 20.21 31.29
C LYS A 691 1.54 19.82 31.59
N ASN A 692 1.21 19.53 32.86
CA ASN A 692 -0.17 19.25 33.31
C ASN A 692 -1.06 20.50 33.36
#